data_AF-A0A951HB64-F1
#
_entry.id   AF-A0A951HB64-F1
#
_cell.length_a   1.000
_cell.length_b   1.000
_cell.length_c   1.000
_cell.angle_alpha   90.00
_cell.angle_beta   90.00
_cell.angle_gamma   90.00
#
_symmetry.space_group_name_H-M   'P 1'
#
loop_
_entity.id
_entity.type
_entity.pdbx_description
1 polymer ?
#
loop_
_entity_poly.entity_id
_entity_poly.type
_entity_poly.pdbx_seq_one_letter_code
_entity_poly.pdbx_strand_id
1 'polypeptide(L)'
;MSQSKSAKKPVKKTPKKSLRQTVQAVRDLDRPEYFINRELSWLEFNQRVLEEAQDATNPLLERLKFLSIVASNLDEFFEVRVAGLQQQAETRPNVAEEDGLTAQQTLDAIAIRVQRMVRDQYQCYNREIVPGLTAEGIDLLTINDLSEPGQQWAADYFRREVFPVLTPLAIDPAHPFPQLLNKSLNLAVALSIPDTPGAMNGLRYDEQHEATRFGVVQVPRALPRLVAVPAAIAPAQRKIYVFLSSIISEFIGDLFPGLCVEGCYAFRVTRNSELYLDEDEADNLLEAMQMQLQRRRRGDAVRLEVQRGCDPAVVEVLLRTFELEPIDLYEVDGPINLTRLMAVYGAENRPDLKDPTFTPAVPSELRQVESPDELFAAIRHADILVHHPYESFKSVIDFITMAADDPNVLAIKQTLYRTSGDSPIVRALMRAAQNGKQVTALVELKARFDEENNIQWARAMEQAGVHVLYGLVGLKTHSKLALVVRREGDEIHRYVHMGTGNYNEITARLYTDVGMLTARPDIGEDVAKVFNLLTGMSQFPGMEKLWVAPFGVQEEFLRLIERETTNAQRQAKGSSAKGKKSKPQAQIIAKMNALVDPGIIKALYRASQAGVQIDLIVRGVCCLRPGVPGVSENIRVRSIIDRFLEHSRLFYFYNNGADEIYCGSADWMPRNFFQRVEVIFPVENEALKVRLRDEVLGAALKDNIKARCIRPDGDYWRLRPGPKEAPFRCQQWLMTQARQHSLGQGDADLRSGRPAARPVPSAWGDGGQRATTLPKLELTLRPAPASGAPPATDGRAGTMADPVLQSLAGEVKHEADVSANFPDEMFNTTHNGVINAATNSSAKENEVESVDSRAVTSLKSAGRRPKVNTKPDNLKNNRQPSTKPAPKRRKHK
;
A
#
# COMPACT_ATOMS: atom_id res chain seq x y z
N MET A 1 37.21 -15.77 82.14
CA MET A 1 36.12 -14.79 82.31
C MET A 1 35.88 -14.09 80.97
N SER A 2 34.60 -14.04 80.58
CA SER A 2 33.90 -13.19 79.58
C SER A 2 34.55 -12.90 78.20
N GLN A 3 33.97 -13.45 77.12
CA GLN A 3 33.05 -12.76 76.15
C GLN A 3 33.85 -12.07 75.01
N SER A 4 33.50 -12.12 73.72
CA SER A 4 32.44 -12.79 72.95
C SER A 4 32.92 -12.86 71.48
N LYS A 5 32.54 -13.92 70.77
CA LYS A 5 32.98 -14.27 69.41
C LYS A 5 32.18 -13.52 68.34
N SER A 6 32.87 -12.81 67.44
CA SER A 6 32.32 -12.36 66.16
C SER A 6 32.44 -13.49 65.13
N ALA A 7 31.32 -14.15 64.81
CA ALA A 7 31.23 -15.14 63.74
C ALA A 7 30.93 -14.45 62.39
N LYS A 8 31.87 -14.57 61.44
CA LYS A 8 31.69 -14.17 60.03
C LYS A 8 30.69 -15.11 59.34
N LYS A 9 29.62 -14.55 58.76
CA LYS A 9 28.66 -15.26 57.90
C LYS A 9 29.34 -15.73 56.60
N PRO A 10 28.98 -16.91 56.06
CA PRO A 10 29.59 -17.44 54.83
C PRO A 10 28.99 -16.76 53.59
N VAL A 11 29.87 -16.29 52.70
CA VAL A 11 29.52 -15.77 51.38
C VAL A 11 29.03 -16.92 50.51
N LYS A 12 27.73 -16.94 50.19
CA LYS A 12 27.15 -17.83 49.18
C LYS A 12 27.76 -17.48 47.82
N LYS A 13 28.53 -18.41 47.23
CA LYS A 13 28.99 -18.34 45.84
C LYS A 13 27.78 -18.39 44.92
N THR A 14 27.51 -17.30 44.21
CA THR A 14 26.64 -17.28 43.03
C THR A 14 27.25 -18.20 41.96
N PRO A 15 26.48 -19.10 41.33
CA PRO A 15 27.02 -19.94 40.28
C PRO A 15 27.33 -19.07 39.05
N LYS A 16 28.60 -19.07 38.62
CA LYS A 16 29.01 -18.57 37.31
C LYS A 16 28.23 -19.37 36.25
N LYS A 17 27.09 -18.85 35.79
CA LYS A 17 26.50 -19.26 34.50
C LYS A 17 27.58 -19.05 33.46
N SER A 18 28.13 -20.15 32.95
CA SER A 18 29.29 -20.16 32.09
C SER A 18 29.00 -19.45 30.78
N LEU A 19 29.93 -18.64 30.30
CA LEU A 19 29.97 -18.10 28.91
C LEU A 19 29.77 -19.18 27.83
N ARG A 20 29.95 -20.47 28.16
CA ARG A 20 29.65 -21.60 27.26
C ARG A 20 28.15 -21.80 26.98
N GLN A 21 27.24 -21.44 27.89
CA GLN A 21 25.80 -21.52 27.63
C GLN A 21 25.32 -20.41 26.68
N THR A 22 25.99 -19.25 26.68
CA THR A 22 25.67 -18.14 25.76
C THR A 22 26.11 -18.43 24.33
N VAL A 23 27.20 -19.18 24.13
CA VAL A 23 27.68 -19.57 22.79
C VAL A 23 26.88 -20.74 22.18
N GLN A 24 26.25 -21.57 23.02
CA GLN A 24 25.41 -22.69 22.56
C GLN A 24 23.99 -22.26 22.17
N ALA A 25 23.49 -21.14 22.70
CA ALA A 25 22.13 -20.62 22.45
C ALA A 25 21.93 -19.97 21.08
N VAL A 26 23.00 -19.75 20.31
CA VAL A 26 22.99 -18.96 19.06
C VAL A 26 22.83 -19.83 17.79
N ARG A 27 22.63 -21.15 17.94
CA ARG A 27 22.44 -22.08 16.81
C ARG A 27 20.99 -22.22 16.34
N ASP A 28 20.03 -21.90 17.20
CA ASP A 28 18.61 -22.02 16.89
C ASP A 28 18.09 -20.66 16.43
N LEU A 29 17.91 -20.51 15.12
CA LEU A 29 17.42 -19.28 14.47
C LEU A 29 15.90 -19.31 14.27
N ASP A 30 15.22 -20.34 14.75
CA ASP A 30 13.75 -20.51 14.67
C ASP A 30 13.06 -19.95 15.93
N ARG A 31 13.81 -19.22 16.77
CA ARG A 31 13.29 -18.64 18.00
C ARG A 31 12.33 -17.47 17.71
N PRO A 32 11.10 -17.48 18.25
CA PRO A 32 10.08 -16.48 17.94
C PRO A 32 10.49 -15.03 18.19
N GLU A 33 11.31 -14.78 19.22
CA GLU A 33 11.79 -13.43 19.53
C GLU A 33 12.68 -12.81 18.45
N TYR A 34 13.18 -13.60 17.48
CA TYR A 34 13.96 -13.09 16.36
C TYR A 34 13.07 -12.59 15.21
N PHE A 35 11.76 -12.72 15.31
CA PHE A 35 10.83 -12.22 14.32
C PHE A 35 10.02 -11.05 14.88
N ILE A 36 9.54 -10.20 13.98
CA ILE A 36 8.57 -9.15 14.23
C ILE A 36 7.27 -9.60 13.56
N ASN A 37 6.15 -9.52 14.28
CA ASN A 37 4.83 -9.81 13.72
C ASN A 37 4.58 -9.01 12.44
N ARG A 38 4.11 -9.70 11.39
CA ARG A 38 3.87 -9.10 10.08
C ARG A 38 2.87 -7.94 10.14
N GLU A 39 1.79 -8.10 10.89
CA GLU A 39 0.67 -7.16 10.89
C GLU A 39 0.92 -5.98 11.83
N LEU A 40 1.61 -6.19 12.94
CA LEU A 40 2.14 -5.10 13.74
C LEU A 40 3.20 -4.30 12.98
N SER A 41 4.06 -4.96 12.20
CA SER A 41 5.04 -4.29 11.32
C SER A 41 4.35 -3.45 10.23
N TRP A 42 3.20 -3.89 9.73
CA TRP A 42 2.34 -3.08 8.84
C TRP A 42 1.77 -1.84 9.55
N LEU A 43 1.31 -1.98 10.80
CA LEU A 43 0.84 -0.82 11.58
C LEU A 43 1.97 0.18 11.82
N GLU A 44 3.19 -0.27 12.10
CA GLU A 44 4.34 0.63 12.21
C GLU A 44 4.71 1.30 10.88
N PHE A 45 4.41 0.68 9.73
CA PHE A 45 4.45 1.37 8.44
C PHE A 45 3.45 2.53 8.40
N ASN A 46 2.18 2.28 8.72
CA ASN A 46 1.18 3.35 8.68
C ASN A 46 1.43 4.44 9.74
N GLN A 47 2.06 4.09 10.87
CA GLN A 47 2.54 5.06 11.85
C GLN A 47 3.57 6.02 11.26
N ARG A 48 4.53 5.53 10.48
CA ARG A 48 5.51 6.37 9.80
C ARG A 48 4.86 7.30 8.77
N VAL A 49 3.75 6.90 8.17
CA VAL A 49 2.92 7.78 7.32
C VAL A 49 2.25 8.87 8.16
N LEU A 50 1.72 8.53 9.34
CA LEU A 50 1.16 9.51 10.28
C LEU A 50 2.22 10.51 10.77
N GLU A 51 3.45 10.07 11.00
CA GLU A 51 4.56 10.97 11.32
C GLU A 51 4.82 12.03 10.23
N GLU A 52 4.57 11.74 8.96
CA GLU A 52 4.66 12.77 7.90
C GLU A 52 3.54 13.81 7.97
N ALA A 53 2.36 13.46 8.50
CA ALA A 53 1.31 14.43 8.81
C ALA A 53 1.66 15.29 10.05
N GLN A 54 2.42 14.73 10.99
CA GLN A 54 2.89 15.43 12.20
C GLN A 54 4.17 16.25 11.97
N ASP A 55 4.87 16.02 10.85
CA ASP A 55 6.09 16.72 10.52
C ASP A 55 5.82 18.13 9.99
N ALA A 56 6.04 19.14 10.84
CA ALA A 56 5.88 20.55 10.49
C ALA A 56 6.83 21.05 9.39
N THR A 57 7.85 20.28 8.99
CA THR A 57 8.70 20.62 7.83
C THR A 57 8.03 20.31 6.49
N ASN A 58 6.94 19.52 6.50
CA ASN A 58 6.12 19.30 5.32
C ASN A 58 5.11 20.44 5.16
N PRO A 59 4.79 20.88 3.93
CA PRO A 59 3.75 21.87 3.69
C PRO A 59 2.39 21.43 4.25
N LEU A 60 1.56 22.39 4.68
CA LEU A 60 0.35 22.10 5.45
C LEU A 60 -0.65 21.19 4.71
N LEU A 61 -0.88 21.42 3.42
CA LEU A 61 -1.80 20.57 2.64
C LEU A 61 -1.18 19.19 2.38
N GLU A 62 0.15 19.06 2.31
CA GLU A 62 0.80 17.75 2.25
C GLU A 62 0.62 16.95 3.55
N ARG A 63 0.64 17.63 4.69
CA ARG A 63 0.34 17.01 5.99
C ARG A 63 -1.10 16.52 6.06
N LEU A 64 -2.06 17.32 5.58
CA LEU A 64 -3.46 16.93 5.44
C LEU A 64 -3.64 15.73 4.50
N LYS A 65 -2.89 15.70 3.38
CA LYS A 65 -2.85 14.57 2.44
C LYS A 65 -2.37 13.31 3.14
N PHE A 66 -1.25 13.36 3.88
CA PHE A 66 -0.75 12.21 4.64
C PHE A 66 -1.76 11.71 5.67
N LEU A 67 -2.46 12.62 6.37
CA LEU A 67 -3.49 12.24 7.33
C LEU A 67 -4.66 11.46 6.68
N SER A 68 -5.03 11.89 5.47
CA SER A 68 -6.03 11.21 4.63
C SER A 68 -5.54 9.84 4.16
N ILE A 69 -4.27 9.72 3.78
CA ILE A 69 -3.63 8.45 3.40
C ILE A 69 -3.62 7.47 4.57
N VAL A 70 -3.30 7.92 5.79
CA VAL A 70 -3.31 7.05 6.99
C VAL A 70 -4.69 6.43 7.21
N ALA A 71 -5.77 7.23 7.09
CA ALA A 71 -7.14 6.75 7.21
C ALA A 71 -7.49 5.74 6.11
N SER A 72 -7.12 6.04 4.85
CA SER A 72 -7.36 5.14 3.72
C SER A 72 -6.62 3.82 3.84
N ASN A 73 -5.35 3.85 4.25
CA ASN A 73 -4.55 2.64 4.46
C ASN A 73 -5.17 1.77 5.56
N LEU A 74 -5.63 2.40 6.64
CA LEU A 74 -6.24 1.69 7.76
C LEU A 74 -7.56 1.01 7.33
N ASP A 75 -8.36 1.66 6.48
CA ASP A 75 -9.55 1.03 5.87
C ASP A 75 -9.17 -0.27 5.15
N GLU A 76 -8.18 -0.25 4.26
CA GLU A 76 -7.73 -1.46 3.54
C GLU A 76 -7.22 -2.54 4.51
N PHE A 77 -6.50 -2.14 5.56
CA PHE A 77 -6.00 -3.07 6.57
C PHE A 77 -7.13 -3.79 7.29
N PHE A 78 -8.18 -3.10 7.70
CA PHE A 78 -9.35 -3.77 8.30
C PHE A 78 -10.07 -4.67 7.30
N GLU A 79 -10.32 -4.18 6.10
CA GLU A 79 -11.05 -4.89 5.06
C GLU A 79 -10.40 -6.19 4.61
N VAL A 80 -9.06 -6.28 4.68
CA VAL A 80 -8.30 -7.42 4.16
C VAL A 80 -7.55 -8.18 5.27
N ARG A 81 -6.77 -7.48 6.10
CA ARG A 81 -5.84 -8.10 7.06
C ARG A 81 -6.57 -8.57 8.32
N VAL A 82 -7.33 -7.67 8.95
CA VAL A 82 -8.08 -8.00 10.17
C VAL A 82 -9.14 -9.05 9.87
N ALA A 83 -9.87 -8.90 8.76
CA ALA A 83 -10.83 -9.90 8.31
C ALA A 83 -10.19 -11.30 8.10
N GLY A 84 -9.01 -11.35 7.48
CA GLY A 84 -8.25 -12.60 7.30
C GLY A 84 -7.82 -13.23 8.63
N LEU A 85 -7.33 -12.42 9.57
CA LEU A 85 -6.93 -12.87 10.91
C LEU A 85 -8.12 -13.38 11.74
N GLN A 86 -9.29 -12.72 11.68
CA GLN A 86 -10.51 -13.20 12.34
C GLN A 86 -10.89 -14.60 11.83
N GLN A 87 -10.79 -14.82 10.52
CA GLN A 87 -11.03 -16.15 9.94
C GLN A 87 -9.99 -17.19 10.41
N GLN A 88 -8.71 -16.82 10.47
CA GLN A 88 -7.65 -17.72 10.95
C GLN A 88 -7.84 -18.07 12.43
N ALA A 89 -8.26 -17.11 13.27
CA ALA A 89 -8.53 -17.33 14.69
C ALA A 89 -9.62 -18.39 14.91
N GLU A 90 -10.61 -18.48 14.02
CA GLU A 90 -11.68 -19.47 14.11
C GLU A 90 -11.29 -20.83 13.55
N THR A 91 -10.59 -20.85 12.41
CA THR A 91 -10.27 -22.09 11.68
C THR A 91 -9.01 -22.77 12.20
N ARG A 92 -8.06 -22.00 12.74
CA ARG A 92 -6.73 -22.44 13.21
C ARG A 92 -6.33 -21.74 14.53
N PRO A 93 -7.16 -21.79 15.61
CA PRO A 93 -6.99 -20.98 16.83
C PRO A 93 -5.65 -21.16 17.57
N ASN A 94 -5.05 -22.35 17.46
CA ASN A 94 -3.83 -22.72 18.19
C ASN A 94 -2.57 -22.70 17.31
N VAL A 95 -2.68 -22.25 16.05
CA VAL A 95 -1.52 -22.11 15.17
C VAL A 95 -0.88 -20.76 15.45
N ALA A 96 0.39 -20.76 15.83
CA ALA A 96 1.19 -19.56 15.99
C ALA A 96 2.05 -19.34 14.74
N GLU A 97 2.28 -18.07 14.40
CA GLU A 97 3.22 -17.69 13.34
C GLU A 97 4.69 -17.73 13.83
N GLU A 98 5.62 -17.36 12.96
CA GLU A 98 7.07 -17.35 13.23
C GLU A 98 7.47 -16.45 14.41
N ASP A 99 6.66 -15.44 14.74
CA ASP A 99 6.84 -14.57 15.90
C ASP A 99 6.25 -15.15 17.20
N GLY A 100 5.59 -16.30 17.13
CA GLY A 100 5.02 -17.03 18.26
C GLY A 100 3.64 -16.57 18.69
N LEU A 101 3.00 -15.64 17.98
CA LEU A 101 1.64 -15.19 18.28
C LEU A 101 0.61 -16.01 17.52
N THR A 102 -0.52 -16.32 18.18
CA THR A 102 -1.72 -16.83 17.49
C THR A 102 -2.48 -15.70 16.80
N ALA A 103 -3.39 -16.04 15.89
CA ALA A 103 -4.24 -15.06 15.22
C ALA A 103 -5.06 -14.21 16.22
N GLN A 104 -5.62 -14.81 17.27
CA GLN A 104 -6.35 -14.07 18.31
C GLN A 104 -5.44 -13.10 19.08
N GLN A 105 -4.25 -13.55 19.49
CA GLN A 105 -3.29 -12.68 20.18
C GLN A 105 -2.85 -11.50 19.29
N THR A 106 -2.74 -11.74 17.99
CA THR A 106 -2.43 -10.71 16.99
C THR A 106 -3.58 -9.71 16.85
N LEU A 107 -4.85 -10.17 16.81
CA LEU A 107 -6.03 -9.30 16.80
C LEU A 107 -6.10 -8.40 18.04
N ASP A 108 -5.87 -8.96 19.23
CA ASP A 108 -5.86 -8.21 20.48
C ASP A 108 -4.77 -7.11 20.47
N ALA A 109 -3.57 -7.46 19.98
CA ALA A 109 -2.44 -6.53 19.86
C ALA A 109 -2.72 -5.43 18.81
N ILE A 110 -3.35 -5.78 17.68
CA ILE A 110 -3.77 -4.84 16.64
C ILE A 110 -4.75 -3.83 17.23
N ALA A 111 -5.78 -4.28 17.93
CA ALA A 111 -6.80 -3.37 18.47
C ALA A 111 -6.20 -2.31 19.40
N ILE A 112 -5.36 -2.72 20.35
CA ILE A 112 -4.64 -1.80 21.25
C ILE A 112 -3.80 -0.79 20.45
N ARG A 113 -3.06 -1.28 19.46
CA ARG A 113 -2.15 -0.44 18.67
C ARG A 113 -2.88 0.54 17.77
N VAL A 114 -3.99 0.12 17.16
CA VAL A 114 -4.82 0.95 16.28
C VAL A 114 -5.57 2.00 17.09
N GLN A 115 -6.14 1.66 18.26
CA GLN A 115 -6.80 2.65 19.12
C GLN A 115 -5.86 3.81 19.47
N ARG A 116 -4.58 3.51 19.76
CA ARG A 116 -3.55 4.54 19.94
C ARG A 116 -3.30 5.34 18.67
N MET A 117 -3.14 4.68 17.52
CA MET A 117 -2.91 5.36 16.24
C MET A 117 -4.06 6.31 15.86
N VAL A 118 -5.30 5.87 16.02
CA VAL A 118 -6.51 6.68 15.76
C VAL A 118 -6.53 7.88 16.70
N ARG A 119 -6.23 7.70 17.98
CA ARG A 119 -6.11 8.83 18.92
C ARG A 119 -5.06 9.84 18.46
N ASP A 120 -3.87 9.38 18.08
CA ASP A 120 -2.78 10.24 17.60
C ASP A 120 -3.16 10.94 16.28
N GLN A 121 -3.93 10.29 15.41
CA GLN A 121 -4.47 10.83 14.17
C GLN A 121 -5.42 12.02 14.43
N TYR A 122 -6.40 11.86 15.32
CA TYR A 122 -7.35 12.94 15.64
C TYR A 122 -6.70 14.04 16.49
N GLN A 123 -5.67 13.73 17.28
CA GLN A 123 -4.88 14.77 17.94
C GLN A 123 -4.13 15.64 16.93
N CYS A 124 -3.48 15.05 15.92
CA CYS A 124 -2.83 15.79 14.85
C CYS A 124 -3.85 16.65 14.07
N TYR A 125 -5.02 16.07 13.74
CA TYR A 125 -6.12 16.79 13.11
C TYR A 125 -6.53 18.04 13.91
N ASN A 126 -6.91 17.86 15.18
CA ASN A 126 -7.50 18.91 16.02
C ASN A 126 -6.49 19.97 16.46
N ARG A 127 -5.25 19.58 16.75
CA ARG A 127 -4.26 20.48 17.38
C ARG A 127 -3.31 21.14 16.39
N GLU A 128 -3.16 20.58 15.19
CA GLU A 128 -2.18 21.06 14.23
C GLU A 128 -2.79 21.37 12.88
N ILE A 129 -3.54 20.44 12.27
CA ILE A 129 -4.05 20.62 10.91
C ILE A 129 -5.16 21.67 10.86
N VAL A 130 -6.23 21.53 11.67
CA VAL A 130 -7.35 22.49 11.66
C VAL A 130 -6.88 23.90 12.04
N PRO A 131 -6.13 24.12 13.13
CA PRO A 131 -5.63 25.47 13.46
C PRO A 131 -4.69 26.03 12.38
N GLY A 132 -3.85 25.19 11.77
CA GLY A 132 -2.98 25.59 10.67
C GLY A 132 -3.77 26.05 9.45
N LEU A 133 -4.83 25.34 9.07
CA LEU A 133 -5.68 25.71 7.94
C LEU A 133 -6.38 27.04 8.19
N THR A 134 -6.94 27.23 9.40
CA THR A 134 -7.61 28.47 9.79
C THR A 134 -6.67 29.68 9.74
N ALA A 135 -5.40 29.51 10.13
CA ALA A 135 -4.36 30.55 10.04
C ALA A 135 -4.05 30.91 8.57
N GLU A 136 -4.15 29.95 7.67
CA GLU A 136 -3.96 30.11 6.22
C GLU A 136 -5.22 30.52 5.46
N GLY A 137 -6.30 30.85 6.18
CA GLY A 137 -7.58 31.31 5.61
C GLY A 137 -8.49 30.20 5.07
N ILE A 138 -8.23 28.93 5.42
CA ILE A 138 -9.06 27.78 5.07
C ILE A 138 -9.76 27.28 6.35
N ASP A 139 -11.07 27.42 6.44
CA ASP A 139 -11.83 27.02 7.62
C ASP A 139 -12.66 25.76 7.37
N LEU A 140 -12.64 24.87 8.36
CA LEU A 140 -13.54 23.73 8.46
C LEU A 140 -14.51 24.01 9.62
N LEU A 141 -15.71 24.49 9.29
CA LEU A 141 -16.68 24.99 10.28
C LEU A 141 -17.89 24.07 10.41
N THR A 142 -18.53 24.12 11.58
CA THR A 142 -19.91 23.62 11.74
C THR A 142 -20.91 24.71 11.34
N ILE A 143 -22.18 24.36 11.17
CA ILE A 143 -23.22 25.36 10.85
C ILE A 143 -23.27 26.45 11.92
N ASN A 144 -23.16 26.06 13.19
CA ASN A 144 -23.25 26.99 14.31
C ASN A 144 -22.09 28.00 14.36
N ASP A 145 -20.99 27.72 13.66
CA ASP A 145 -19.85 28.63 13.53
C ASP A 145 -19.96 29.57 12.32
N LEU A 146 -20.97 29.38 11.46
CA LEU A 146 -21.20 30.25 10.30
C LEU A 146 -21.85 31.58 10.72
N SER A 147 -21.64 32.61 9.90
CA SER A 147 -22.40 33.86 9.98
C SER A 147 -23.89 33.62 9.69
N GLU A 148 -24.78 34.52 10.11
CA GLU A 148 -26.22 34.40 9.84
C GLU A 148 -26.54 34.18 8.34
N PRO A 149 -25.93 34.91 7.38
CA PRO A 149 -26.12 34.60 5.96
C PRO A 149 -25.63 33.19 5.56
N GLY A 150 -24.55 32.71 6.18
CA GLY A 150 -24.02 31.37 5.98
C GLY A 150 -24.95 30.29 6.53
N GLN A 151 -25.54 30.50 7.70
CA GLN A 151 -26.54 29.59 8.29
C GLN A 151 -27.80 29.52 7.41
N GLN A 152 -28.29 30.67 6.94
CA GLN A 152 -29.43 30.72 6.02
C GLN A 152 -29.13 29.99 4.71
N TRP A 153 -27.94 30.21 4.13
CA TRP A 153 -27.51 29.48 2.95
C TRP A 153 -27.46 27.96 3.19
N ALA A 154 -26.95 27.51 4.34
CA ALA A 154 -26.89 26.09 4.68
C ALA A 154 -28.30 25.48 4.79
N ALA A 155 -29.25 26.20 5.38
CA ALA A 155 -30.66 25.79 5.44
C ALA A 155 -31.30 25.68 4.04
N ASP A 156 -31.05 26.67 3.17
CA ASP A 156 -31.57 26.66 1.80
C ASP A 156 -30.94 25.55 0.95
N TYR A 157 -29.63 25.34 1.10
CA TYR A 157 -28.91 24.23 0.47
C TYR A 157 -29.45 22.88 0.96
N PHE A 158 -29.69 22.72 2.26
CA PHE A 158 -30.30 21.52 2.81
C PHE A 158 -31.66 21.24 2.18
N ARG A 159 -32.60 22.21 2.22
CA ARG A 159 -33.96 22.00 1.69
C ARG A 159 -33.99 21.74 0.19
N ARG A 160 -33.11 22.40 -0.58
CA ARG A 160 -33.12 22.33 -2.05
C ARG A 160 -32.35 21.13 -2.60
N GLU A 161 -31.16 20.84 -2.08
CA GLU A 161 -30.23 19.87 -2.66
C GLU A 161 -30.14 18.58 -1.83
N VAL A 162 -30.21 18.69 -0.50
CA VAL A 162 -29.92 17.57 0.40
C VAL A 162 -31.19 16.80 0.77
N PHE A 163 -32.20 17.47 1.31
CA PHE A 163 -33.45 16.88 1.78
C PHE A 163 -34.13 15.98 0.72
N PRO A 164 -34.25 16.35 -0.57
CA PRO A 164 -34.93 15.53 -1.57
C PRO A 164 -34.26 14.17 -1.85
N VAL A 165 -32.99 14.00 -1.45
CA VAL A 165 -32.23 12.77 -1.68
C VAL A 165 -31.96 11.99 -0.38
N LEU A 166 -32.54 12.43 0.75
CA LEU A 166 -32.46 11.71 2.02
C LEU A 166 -33.67 10.80 2.21
N THR A 167 -33.40 9.60 2.73
CA THR A 167 -34.45 8.66 3.15
C THR A 167 -34.20 8.28 4.61
N PRO A 168 -35.09 8.66 5.54
CA PRO A 168 -35.01 8.20 6.92
C PRO A 168 -35.45 6.73 7.01
N LEU A 169 -34.67 5.92 7.71
CA LEU A 169 -34.95 4.50 7.94
C LEU A 169 -35.28 4.32 9.43
N ALA A 170 -36.56 4.13 9.75
CA ALA A 170 -36.98 3.79 11.11
C ALA A 170 -36.63 2.33 11.42
N ILE A 171 -36.21 2.08 12.66
CA ILE A 171 -35.83 0.76 13.15
C ILE A 171 -36.75 0.40 14.32
N ASP A 172 -37.53 -0.65 14.12
CA ASP A 172 -38.52 -1.17 15.06
C ASP A 172 -38.70 -2.69 14.84
N PRO A 173 -39.48 -3.42 15.66
CA PRO A 173 -39.66 -4.87 15.48
C PRO A 173 -40.24 -5.29 14.11
N ALA A 174 -40.96 -4.40 13.42
CA ALA A 174 -41.49 -4.64 12.08
C ALA A 174 -40.51 -4.20 10.96
N HIS A 175 -39.60 -3.27 11.25
CA HIS A 175 -38.57 -2.75 10.35
C HIS A 175 -37.17 -3.01 10.93
N PRO A 176 -36.56 -4.17 10.60
CA PRO A 176 -35.23 -4.50 11.11
C PRO A 176 -34.17 -3.54 10.57
N PHE A 177 -33.02 -3.52 11.23
CA PHE A 177 -31.90 -2.67 10.86
C PHE A 177 -31.50 -2.86 9.38
N PRO A 178 -31.38 -1.77 8.59
CA PRO A 178 -31.13 -1.86 7.15
C PRO A 178 -29.71 -2.33 6.83
N GLN A 179 -29.54 -3.01 5.69
CA GLN A 179 -28.21 -3.35 5.19
C GLN A 179 -27.49 -2.08 4.70
N LEU A 180 -26.52 -1.60 5.47
CA LEU A 180 -25.74 -0.41 5.12
C LEU A 180 -24.59 -0.77 4.16
N LEU A 181 -24.33 0.14 3.21
CA LEU A 181 -23.18 0.00 2.31
C LEU A 181 -21.86 0.05 3.09
N ASN A 182 -20.86 -0.74 2.67
CA ASN A 182 -19.53 -0.71 3.27
C ASN A 182 -18.91 0.71 3.18
N LYS A 183 -18.26 1.15 4.27
CA LYS A 183 -17.63 2.48 4.43
C LYS A 183 -18.57 3.68 4.21
N SER A 184 -19.89 3.47 4.16
CA SER A 184 -20.86 4.56 4.11
C SER A 184 -20.87 5.32 5.44
N LEU A 185 -21.02 6.65 5.35
CA LEU A 185 -21.30 7.48 6.51
C LEU A 185 -22.79 7.46 6.78
N ASN A 186 -23.16 7.22 8.03
CA ASN A 186 -24.55 7.15 8.46
C ASN A 186 -24.72 7.98 9.73
N LEU A 187 -25.94 8.44 9.98
CA LEU A 187 -26.35 9.13 11.19
C LEU A 187 -27.34 8.22 11.93
N ALA A 188 -27.02 7.89 13.17
CA ALA A 188 -27.91 7.23 14.11
C ALA A 188 -28.71 8.31 14.85
N VAL A 189 -30.03 8.21 14.83
CA VAL A 189 -30.95 9.19 15.39
C VAL A 189 -31.76 8.53 16.51
N ALA A 190 -31.59 9.04 17.73
CA ALA A 190 -32.40 8.65 18.88
C ALA A 190 -33.69 9.49 18.87
N LEU A 191 -34.84 8.83 18.96
CA LEU A 191 -36.15 9.44 18.78
C LEU A 191 -37.07 9.07 19.95
N SER A 192 -37.88 10.02 20.38
CA SER A 192 -38.98 9.81 21.32
C SER A 192 -40.29 10.39 20.80
N ILE A 193 -41.41 9.93 21.37
CA ILE A 193 -42.73 10.47 21.07
C ILE A 193 -42.96 11.68 21.99
N PRO A 194 -43.43 12.83 21.48
CA PRO A 194 -43.74 13.96 22.32
C PRO A 194 -44.83 13.63 23.35
N ASP A 195 -44.57 13.90 24.63
CA ASP A 195 -45.56 13.82 25.72
C ASP A 195 -46.59 14.96 25.58
N THR A 196 -47.54 14.82 24.66
CA THR A 196 -48.62 15.79 24.47
C THR A 196 -49.99 15.11 24.55
N PRO A 197 -50.88 15.52 25.49
CA PRO A 197 -52.25 15.03 25.53
C PRO A 197 -52.98 15.36 24.22
N GLY A 198 -53.28 14.34 23.42
CA GLY A 198 -53.97 14.47 22.13
C GLY A 198 -53.10 14.33 20.88
N ALA A 199 -51.77 14.18 21.02
CA ALA A 199 -50.87 13.93 19.90
C ALA A 199 -50.76 12.42 19.58
N MET A 200 -51.88 11.81 19.18
CA MET A 200 -51.99 10.60 18.34
C MET A 200 -53.45 10.13 18.36
N ASN A 201 -54.29 10.77 17.55
CA ASN A 201 -55.55 10.16 17.13
C ASN A 201 -55.24 9.09 16.08
N GLY A 202 -54.99 7.84 16.49
CA GLY A 202 -55.11 6.70 15.56
C GLY A 202 -54.30 5.44 15.84
N LEU A 203 -53.17 5.49 16.54
CA LEU A 203 -52.33 4.31 16.75
C LEU A 203 -51.97 4.18 18.24
N ARG A 204 -52.85 3.53 19.00
CA ARG A 204 -52.53 3.03 20.34
C ARG A 204 -51.54 1.88 20.19
N TYR A 205 -50.28 2.13 20.50
CA TYR A 205 -49.31 1.07 20.75
C TYR A 205 -49.32 0.73 22.23
N ASP A 206 -49.17 -0.56 22.52
CA ASP A 206 -49.23 -1.16 23.86
C ASP A 206 -48.22 -0.50 24.81
N GLU A 207 -48.58 -0.30 26.08
CA GLU A 207 -47.78 0.38 27.13
C GLU A 207 -46.41 -0.27 27.38
N GLN A 208 -46.14 -1.44 26.78
CA GLN A 208 -44.85 -2.11 26.79
C GLN A 208 -43.85 -1.62 25.73
N HIS A 209 -44.23 -0.68 24.85
CA HIS A 209 -43.41 -0.17 23.73
C HIS A 209 -42.92 1.28 23.93
N GLU A 210 -42.64 1.66 25.17
CA GLU A 210 -41.91 2.89 25.55
C GLU A 210 -40.40 2.82 25.19
N ALA A 211 -40.03 1.97 24.22
CA ALA A 211 -38.66 1.81 23.77
C ALA A 211 -38.28 3.02 22.90
N THR A 212 -37.14 3.65 23.22
CA THR A 212 -36.46 4.65 22.38
C THR A 212 -36.53 4.22 20.92
N ARG A 213 -37.15 5.04 20.08
CA ARG A 213 -37.24 4.77 18.65
C ARG A 213 -35.88 5.10 18.05
N PHE A 214 -35.41 4.24 17.17
CA PHE A 214 -34.10 4.38 16.58
C PHE A 214 -34.26 4.61 15.07
N GLY A 215 -33.60 5.63 14.54
CA GLY A 215 -33.59 5.97 13.12
C GLY A 215 -32.19 5.94 12.55
N VAL A 216 -32.05 5.59 11.27
CA VAL A 216 -30.79 5.71 10.53
C VAL A 216 -31.02 6.55 9.29
N VAL A 217 -30.12 7.52 9.07
CA VAL A 217 -30.09 8.33 7.84
C VAL A 217 -28.73 8.13 7.18
N GLN A 218 -28.74 7.66 5.92
CA GLN A 218 -27.50 7.51 5.16
C GLN A 218 -27.09 8.86 4.56
N VAL A 219 -25.84 9.28 4.77
CA VAL A 219 -25.37 10.52 4.14
C VAL A 219 -25.08 10.23 2.66
N PRO A 220 -25.75 10.92 1.71
CA PRO A 220 -25.79 10.55 0.30
C PRO A 220 -24.41 10.67 -0.35
N ARG A 221 -24.08 9.72 -1.23
CA ARG A 221 -22.81 9.69 -1.98
C ARG A 221 -22.81 10.62 -3.20
N ALA A 222 -23.99 10.92 -3.73
CA ALA A 222 -24.13 11.80 -4.90
C ALA A 222 -23.74 13.26 -4.61
N LEU A 223 -23.69 13.65 -3.34
CA LEU A 223 -23.34 15.01 -2.91
C LEU A 223 -21.91 15.07 -2.36
N PRO A 224 -21.22 16.22 -2.53
CA PRO A 224 -19.88 16.40 -1.99
C PRO A 224 -19.89 16.31 -0.47
N ARG A 225 -18.94 15.57 0.10
CA ARG A 225 -18.86 15.35 1.55
C ARG A 225 -18.42 16.59 2.34
N LEU A 226 -17.67 17.45 1.69
CA LEU A 226 -17.29 18.78 2.15
C LEU A 226 -17.89 19.78 1.17
N VAL A 227 -18.78 20.62 1.67
CA VAL A 227 -19.48 21.62 0.87
C VAL A 227 -18.79 22.96 1.07
N ALA A 228 -18.33 23.57 -0.02
CA ALA A 228 -17.75 24.91 0.03
C ALA A 228 -18.87 25.95 0.19
N VAL A 229 -18.74 26.83 1.17
CA VAL A 229 -19.63 27.98 1.34
C VAL A 229 -19.32 28.99 0.22
N PRO A 230 -20.35 29.52 -0.48
CA PRO A 230 -20.13 30.48 -1.57
C PRO A 230 -19.30 31.69 -1.14
N ALA A 231 -18.36 32.08 -2.01
CA ALA A 231 -17.46 33.20 -1.73
C ALA A 231 -18.18 34.55 -1.49
N ALA A 232 -19.40 34.70 -2.00
CA ALA A 232 -20.22 35.91 -1.81
C ALA A 232 -20.69 36.12 -0.36
N ILE A 233 -20.75 35.05 0.44
CA ILE A 233 -21.19 35.07 1.85
C ILE A 233 -20.08 34.68 2.82
N ALA A 234 -18.96 34.16 2.32
CA ALA A 234 -17.75 33.96 3.10
C ALA A 234 -17.01 35.31 3.31
N PRO A 235 -16.34 35.52 4.46
CA PRO A 235 -15.48 36.68 4.64
C PRO A 235 -14.42 36.76 3.53
N ALA A 236 -14.06 37.98 3.14
CA ALA A 236 -13.05 38.21 2.12
C ALA A 236 -11.75 37.43 2.42
N GLN A 237 -11.20 36.78 1.40
CA GLN A 237 -9.97 35.97 1.49
C GLN A 237 -10.05 34.72 2.37
N ARG A 238 -11.25 34.33 2.86
CA ARG A 238 -11.45 33.05 3.56
C ARG A 238 -12.17 32.04 2.67
N LYS A 239 -11.77 30.79 2.76
CA LYS A 239 -12.44 29.62 2.16
C LYS A 239 -13.05 28.81 3.28
N ILE A 240 -14.37 28.71 3.31
CA ILE A 240 -15.09 27.98 4.36
C ILE A 240 -15.66 26.70 3.76
N TYR A 241 -15.39 25.58 4.43
CA TYR A 241 -15.99 24.29 4.13
C TYR A 241 -16.82 23.81 5.32
N VAL A 242 -17.93 23.16 5.04
CA VAL A 242 -18.81 22.53 6.03
C VAL A 242 -18.99 21.06 5.66
N PHE A 243 -18.92 20.17 6.65
CA PHE A 243 -19.20 18.75 6.41
C PHE A 243 -20.68 18.55 6.10
N LEU A 244 -20.98 17.78 5.04
CA LEU A 244 -22.35 17.45 4.67
C LEU A 244 -23.10 16.75 5.81
N SER A 245 -22.41 15.92 6.59
CA SER A 245 -23.01 15.29 7.79
C SER A 245 -23.43 16.32 8.83
N SER A 246 -22.65 17.39 9.03
CA SER A 246 -23.03 18.47 9.96
C SER A 246 -24.27 19.21 9.47
N ILE A 247 -24.42 19.40 8.15
CA ILE A 247 -25.62 19.98 7.56
C ILE A 247 -26.85 19.11 7.82
N ILE A 248 -26.73 17.81 7.58
CA ILE A 248 -27.85 16.88 7.78
C ILE A 248 -28.18 16.75 9.27
N SER A 249 -27.18 16.69 10.15
CA SER A 249 -27.40 16.58 11.59
C SER A 249 -28.16 17.76 12.17
N GLU A 250 -27.88 18.99 11.71
CA GLU A 250 -28.56 20.20 12.19
C GLU A 250 -30.05 20.20 11.84
N PHE A 251 -30.39 19.79 10.60
CA PHE A 251 -31.77 19.77 10.10
C PHE A 251 -32.42 18.38 10.15
N ILE A 252 -31.89 17.47 10.98
CA ILE A 252 -32.31 16.06 11.00
C ILE A 252 -33.79 15.91 11.42
N GLY A 253 -34.30 16.84 12.23
CA GLY A 253 -35.70 16.85 12.69
C GLY A 253 -36.73 16.94 11.57
N ASP A 254 -36.39 17.59 10.45
CA ASP A 254 -37.29 17.73 9.29
C ASP A 254 -37.65 16.37 8.67
N LEU A 255 -36.81 15.34 8.88
CA LEU A 255 -37.04 13.98 8.38
C LEU A 255 -37.96 13.14 9.28
N PHE A 256 -38.23 13.58 10.51
CA PHE A 256 -38.98 12.82 11.51
C PHE A 256 -40.16 13.64 12.08
N PRO A 257 -41.13 14.06 11.24
CA PRO A 257 -42.25 14.86 11.69
C PRO A 257 -43.08 14.12 12.75
N GLY A 258 -43.39 14.83 13.85
CA GLY A 258 -44.17 14.28 14.97
C GLY A 258 -43.36 13.46 15.99
N LEU A 259 -42.04 13.37 15.83
CA LEU A 259 -41.13 12.78 16.82
C LEU A 259 -40.17 13.86 17.36
N CYS A 260 -39.71 13.65 18.59
CA CYS A 260 -38.63 14.44 19.18
C CYS A 260 -37.29 13.76 18.89
N VAL A 261 -36.32 14.53 18.36
CA VAL A 261 -34.94 14.06 18.19
C VAL A 261 -34.18 14.28 19.50
N GLU A 262 -33.75 13.19 20.14
CA GLU A 262 -32.98 13.21 21.39
C GLU A 262 -31.48 13.30 21.14
N GLY A 263 -31.03 12.73 20.01
CA GLY A 263 -29.62 12.75 19.63
C GLY A 263 -29.42 12.33 18.17
N CYS A 264 -28.33 12.81 17.58
CA CYS A 264 -27.91 12.47 16.23
C CYS A 264 -26.40 12.23 16.22
N TYR A 265 -25.98 11.01 15.89
CA TYR A 265 -24.60 10.55 16.04
C TYR A 265 -24.08 9.95 14.73
N ALA A 266 -22.97 10.49 14.22
CA ALA A 266 -22.35 9.95 13.03
C ALA A 266 -21.64 8.62 13.34
N PHE A 267 -21.85 7.62 12.48
CA PHE A 267 -21.15 6.34 12.56
C PHE A 267 -20.81 5.79 11.17
N ARG A 268 -19.83 4.89 11.14
CA ARG A 268 -19.41 4.18 9.94
C ARG A 268 -19.01 2.76 10.28
N VAL A 269 -19.38 1.84 9.41
CA VAL A 269 -18.98 0.43 9.51
C VAL A 269 -18.04 0.09 8.37
N THR A 270 -16.92 -0.53 8.70
CA THR A 270 -16.02 -1.18 7.74
C THR A 270 -16.35 -2.67 7.74
N ARG A 271 -16.49 -3.25 6.56
CA ARG A 271 -16.81 -4.65 6.35
C ARG A 271 -15.69 -5.34 5.60
N ASN A 272 -15.58 -6.64 5.81
CA ASN A 272 -14.74 -7.49 4.99
C ASN A 272 -15.04 -7.25 3.49
N SER A 273 -14.01 -6.86 2.73
CA SER A 273 -14.11 -6.69 1.28
C SER A 273 -14.26 -8.07 0.61
N GLU A 274 -14.47 -8.15 -0.71
CA GLU A 274 -14.27 -9.43 -1.40
C GLU A 274 -12.89 -9.95 -1.00
N LEU A 275 -12.85 -11.02 -0.18
CA LEU A 275 -11.62 -11.69 0.20
C LEU A 275 -10.98 -12.25 -1.08
N TYR A 276 -10.22 -11.41 -1.76
CA TYR A 276 -9.12 -11.89 -2.58
C TYR A 276 -8.13 -12.44 -1.58
N LEU A 277 -8.14 -13.77 -1.45
CA LEU A 277 -7.10 -14.54 -0.80
C LEU A 277 -5.78 -13.78 -0.90
N ASP A 278 -5.24 -13.35 0.24
CA ASP A 278 -3.79 -13.24 0.31
C ASP A 278 -3.36 -14.70 0.25
N GLU A 279 -3.01 -15.13 -0.96
CA GLU A 279 -2.81 -16.52 -1.33
C GLU A 279 -1.69 -17.20 -0.54
N ASP A 280 -1.04 -16.50 0.41
CA ASP A 280 0.09 -16.93 1.26
C ASP A 280 -0.12 -18.31 1.95
N GLU A 281 -1.29 -18.96 1.87
CA GLU A 281 -1.60 -20.24 2.52
C GLU A 281 -2.26 -21.34 1.67
N ALA A 282 -2.44 -21.21 0.35
CA ALA A 282 -3.23 -22.19 -0.42
C ALA A 282 -2.41 -23.35 -1.03
N ASP A 283 -2.28 -24.48 -0.33
CA ASP A 283 -1.60 -25.70 -0.83
C ASP A 283 -2.48 -26.97 -0.80
N ASN A 284 -3.69 -26.96 -0.20
CA ASN A 284 -4.42 -28.22 0.07
C ASN A 284 -5.89 -28.28 -0.40
N LEU A 285 -6.32 -29.49 -0.77
CA LEU A 285 -7.70 -29.86 -1.13
C LEU A 285 -8.74 -29.53 -0.03
N LEU A 286 -8.30 -29.43 1.23
CA LEU A 286 -9.09 -28.97 2.38
C LEU A 286 -9.46 -27.47 2.29
N GLU A 287 -8.65 -26.65 1.62
CA GLU A 287 -8.92 -25.22 1.41
C GLU A 287 -10.01 -24.98 0.37
N ALA A 288 -10.18 -25.89 -0.60
CA ALA A 288 -11.34 -25.85 -1.50
C ALA A 288 -12.68 -26.03 -0.74
N MET A 289 -12.68 -26.77 0.39
CA MET A 289 -13.84 -26.81 1.31
C MET A 289 -13.91 -25.56 2.20
N GLN A 290 -12.78 -24.97 2.61
CA GLN A 290 -12.77 -23.68 3.32
C GLN A 290 -13.30 -22.52 2.46
N MET A 291 -13.08 -22.53 1.13
CA MET A 291 -13.70 -21.57 0.20
C MET A 291 -15.24 -21.60 0.24
N GLN A 292 -15.84 -22.76 0.55
CA GLN A 292 -17.30 -22.86 0.75
C GLN A 292 -17.76 -22.28 2.10
N LEU A 293 -16.93 -22.39 3.16
CA LEU A 293 -17.16 -21.75 4.46
C LEU A 293 -16.95 -20.22 4.39
N GLN A 294 -15.98 -19.74 3.59
CA GLN A 294 -15.67 -18.32 3.38
C GLN A 294 -16.81 -17.51 2.75
N ARG A 295 -17.73 -18.16 2.02
CA ARG A 295 -18.94 -17.51 1.51
C ARG A 295 -19.93 -17.09 2.61
N ARG A 296 -19.85 -17.67 3.82
CA ARG A 296 -20.77 -17.35 4.93
C ARG A 296 -20.54 -15.98 5.57
N ARG A 297 -19.31 -15.45 5.53
CA ARG A 297 -18.89 -14.20 6.22
C ARG A 297 -18.58 -13.03 5.28
N ARG A 298 -19.06 -13.13 4.04
CA ARG A 298 -18.87 -12.10 3.03
C ARG A 298 -19.68 -10.87 3.43
N GLY A 299 -19.00 -9.75 3.68
CA GLY A 299 -19.64 -8.51 4.09
C GLY A 299 -19.89 -8.38 5.60
N ASP A 300 -19.29 -9.24 6.41
CA ASP A 300 -19.32 -9.11 7.87
C ASP A 300 -18.62 -7.81 8.30
N ALA A 301 -19.12 -7.20 9.36
CA ALA A 301 -18.50 -6.01 9.94
C ALA A 301 -17.21 -6.40 10.67
N VAL A 302 -16.18 -5.58 10.53
CA VAL A 302 -14.87 -5.78 11.17
C VAL A 302 -14.43 -4.59 12.02
N ARG A 303 -15.13 -3.46 11.90
CA ARG A 303 -14.84 -2.24 12.63
C ARG A 303 -16.05 -1.31 12.64
N LEU A 304 -16.35 -0.75 13.82
CA LEU A 304 -17.33 0.31 14.00
C LEU A 304 -16.62 1.59 14.45
N GLU A 305 -16.81 2.67 13.70
CA GLU A 305 -16.38 4.02 14.07
C GLU A 305 -17.61 4.82 14.47
N VAL A 306 -17.56 5.49 15.63
CA VAL A 306 -18.63 6.39 16.11
C VAL A 306 -18.06 7.73 16.52
N GLN A 307 -18.86 8.79 16.35
CA GLN A 307 -18.48 10.11 16.82
C GLN A 307 -18.37 10.08 18.35
N ARG A 308 -17.34 10.74 18.89
CA ARG A 308 -17.18 10.89 20.34
C ARG A 308 -18.40 11.58 20.95
N GLY A 309 -18.86 11.06 22.09
CA GLY A 309 -20.08 11.52 22.75
C GLY A 309 -21.36 10.88 22.20
N CYS A 310 -21.24 9.84 21.38
CA CYS A 310 -22.35 8.97 21.03
C CYS A 310 -22.98 8.37 22.29
N ASP A 311 -24.31 8.34 22.35
CA ASP A 311 -25.04 7.73 23.47
C ASP A 311 -24.62 6.25 23.61
N PRO A 312 -24.22 5.79 24.81
CA PRO A 312 -23.89 4.38 25.07
C PRO A 312 -24.99 3.40 24.64
N ALA A 313 -26.27 3.77 24.77
CA ALA A 313 -27.39 2.94 24.33
C ALA A 313 -27.40 2.77 22.80
N VAL A 314 -27.10 3.84 22.06
CA VAL A 314 -26.94 3.79 20.59
C VAL A 314 -25.74 2.93 20.21
N VAL A 315 -24.61 3.07 20.91
CA VAL A 315 -23.42 2.25 20.67
C VAL A 315 -23.73 0.76 20.89
N GLU A 316 -24.43 0.42 21.97
CA GLU A 316 -24.82 -0.97 22.27
C GLU A 316 -25.73 -1.56 21.18
N VAL A 317 -26.70 -0.78 20.68
CA VAL A 317 -27.56 -1.19 19.55
C VAL A 317 -26.71 -1.45 18.30
N LEU A 318 -25.78 -0.55 17.97
CA LEU A 318 -24.93 -0.70 16.78
C LEU A 318 -23.99 -1.91 16.90
N LEU A 319 -23.34 -2.11 18.06
CA LEU A 319 -22.46 -3.27 18.29
C LEU A 319 -23.23 -4.58 18.17
N ARG A 320 -24.41 -4.70 18.79
CA ARG A 320 -25.27 -5.89 18.69
C ARG A 320 -25.73 -6.14 17.27
N THR A 321 -26.14 -5.07 16.56
CA THR A 321 -26.63 -5.17 15.18
C THR A 321 -25.55 -5.70 14.23
N PHE A 322 -24.31 -5.24 14.39
CA PHE A 322 -23.21 -5.62 13.51
C PHE A 322 -22.39 -6.80 14.02
N GLU A 323 -22.83 -7.43 15.12
CA GLU A 323 -22.15 -8.57 15.77
C GLU A 323 -20.67 -8.25 16.10
N LEU A 324 -20.43 -7.02 16.60
CA LEU A 324 -19.10 -6.52 16.95
C LEU A 324 -18.90 -6.49 18.46
N GLU A 325 -17.65 -6.63 18.89
CA GLU A 325 -17.26 -6.52 20.29
C GLU A 325 -16.78 -5.09 20.62
N PRO A 326 -16.73 -4.71 21.91
CA PRO A 326 -16.21 -3.39 22.31
C PRO A 326 -14.78 -3.10 21.85
N ILE A 327 -13.98 -4.13 21.57
CA ILE A 327 -12.61 -3.99 21.04
C ILE A 327 -12.59 -3.52 19.57
N ASP A 328 -13.69 -3.73 18.83
CA ASP A 328 -13.87 -3.30 17.44
C ASP A 328 -14.46 -1.89 17.31
N LEU A 329 -14.78 -1.25 18.44
CA LEU A 329 -15.31 0.11 18.53
C LEU A 329 -14.19 1.15 18.57
N TYR A 330 -14.32 2.16 17.71
CA TYR A 330 -13.41 3.29 17.62
C TYR A 330 -14.20 4.59 17.77
N GLU A 331 -14.14 5.18 18.96
CA GLU A 331 -14.70 6.51 19.22
C GLU A 331 -13.74 7.59 18.72
N VAL A 332 -14.21 8.48 17.85
CA VAL A 332 -13.36 9.47 17.21
C VAL A 332 -13.70 10.91 17.59
N ASP A 333 -12.68 11.68 17.91
CA ASP A 333 -12.77 13.08 18.35
C ASP A 333 -12.71 14.04 17.15
N GLY A 334 -13.69 13.95 16.25
CA GLY A 334 -13.72 14.74 15.01
C GLY A 334 -14.63 14.13 13.94
N PRO A 335 -14.51 14.56 12.66
CA PRO A 335 -15.33 14.00 11.60
C PRO A 335 -14.98 12.53 11.34
N ILE A 336 -16.00 11.68 11.24
CA ILE A 336 -15.82 10.23 10.96
C ILE A 336 -15.06 10.04 9.65
N ASN A 337 -13.91 9.36 9.74
CA ASN A 337 -13.00 9.03 8.65
C ASN A 337 -12.41 10.27 7.95
N LEU A 338 -11.12 10.48 8.18
CA LEU A 338 -10.38 11.63 7.66
C LEU A 338 -10.00 11.52 6.17
N THR A 339 -10.24 10.40 5.49
CA THR A 339 -9.97 10.25 4.05
C THR A 339 -10.65 11.34 3.22
N ARG A 340 -11.80 11.84 3.68
CA ARG A 340 -12.59 12.88 3.01
C ARG A 340 -11.89 14.24 2.95
N LEU A 341 -10.92 14.49 3.82
CA LEU A 341 -10.15 15.74 3.81
C LEU A 341 -9.33 15.88 2.52
N MET A 342 -9.09 14.79 1.79
CA MET A 342 -8.44 14.83 0.47
C MET A 342 -9.17 15.76 -0.52
N ALA A 343 -10.49 15.96 -0.35
CA ALA A 343 -11.23 16.93 -1.15
C ALA A 343 -10.72 18.37 -0.99
N VAL A 344 -10.28 18.76 0.22
CA VAL A 344 -9.67 20.08 0.49
C VAL A 344 -8.33 20.19 -0.25
N TYR A 345 -7.50 19.15 -0.17
CA TYR A 345 -6.24 19.11 -0.91
C TYR A 345 -6.46 19.27 -2.43
N GLY A 346 -7.48 18.61 -2.98
CA GLY A 346 -7.81 18.68 -4.41
C GLY A 346 -8.38 20.03 -4.85
N ALA A 347 -9.25 20.62 -4.04
CA ALA A 347 -9.94 21.87 -4.36
C ALA A 347 -9.05 23.12 -4.26
N GLU A 348 -8.07 23.13 -3.35
CA GLU A 348 -7.27 24.32 -3.06
C GLU A 348 -6.04 24.45 -3.98
N ASN A 349 -5.99 25.54 -4.76
CA ASN A 349 -4.83 25.89 -5.58
C ASN A 349 -3.85 26.79 -4.80
N ARG A 350 -3.23 26.23 -3.75
CA ARG A 350 -2.28 26.92 -2.85
C ARG A 350 -0.87 26.30 -2.98
N PRO A 351 -0.05 26.71 -3.97
CA PRO A 351 1.29 26.15 -4.18
C PRO A 351 2.25 26.44 -3.01
N ASP A 352 1.97 27.48 -2.23
CA ASP A 352 2.67 27.82 -0.99
C ASP A 352 2.42 26.82 0.15
N LEU A 353 1.31 26.07 0.10
CA LEU A 353 0.94 25.05 1.08
C LEU A 353 1.14 23.61 0.58
N LYS A 354 1.70 23.43 -0.63
CA LYS A 354 1.92 22.14 -1.29
C LYS A 354 3.39 21.94 -1.62
N ASP A 355 3.76 20.71 -1.93
CA ASP A 355 5.09 20.43 -2.48
C ASP A 355 5.28 21.17 -3.82
N PRO A 356 6.45 21.77 -4.09
CA PRO A 356 6.72 22.40 -5.37
C PRO A 356 6.51 21.42 -6.53
N THR A 357 5.85 21.89 -7.59
CA THR A 357 5.66 21.10 -8.81
C THR A 357 6.99 20.59 -9.31
N PHE A 358 7.05 19.28 -9.60
CA PHE A 358 8.25 18.64 -10.11
C PHE A 358 7.97 18.13 -11.53
N THR A 359 8.80 18.58 -12.47
CA THR A 359 8.80 18.08 -13.85
C THR A 359 9.92 17.05 -13.99
N PRO A 360 9.59 15.78 -14.29
CA PRO A 360 10.58 14.72 -14.52
C PRO A 360 11.53 15.06 -15.67
N ALA A 361 12.79 14.67 -15.54
CA ALA A 361 13.78 14.87 -16.59
C ALA A 361 13.73 13.75 -17.65
N VAL A 362 14.08 14.02 -18.90
CA VAL A 362 14.25 12.95 -19.91
C VAL A 362 15.70 12.48 -19.87
N PRO A 363 15.99 11.17 -19.84
CA PRO A 363 17.36 10.66 -19.92
C PRO A 363 18.12 11.26 -21.10
N SER A 364 19.40 11.55 -20.93
CA SER A 364 20.24 12.18 -21.96
C SER A 364 20.22 11.45 -23.30
N GLU A 365 20.24 10.12 -23.23
CA GLU A 365 20.25 9.16 -24.34
C GLU A 365 18.96 9.20 -25.16
N LEU A 366 17.86 9.66 -24.55
CA LEU A 366 16.53 9.71 -25.16
C LEU A 366 16.06 11.14 -25.43
N ARG A 367 16.89 12.15 -25.13
CA ARG A 367 16.47 13.55 -25.15
C ARG A 367 16.25 14.10 -26.57
N GLN A 368 17.02 13.60 -27.54
CA GLN A 368 17.00 14.03 -28.94
C GLN A 368 16.36 12.97 -29.86
N VAL A 369 15.66 11.99 -29.29
CA VAL A 369 15.00 10.94 -30.06
C VAL A 369 13.68 11.48 -30.60
N GLU A 370 13.61 11.64 -31.92
CA GLU A 370 12.42 12.14 -32.63
C GLU A 370 11.81 11.07 -33.54
N SER A 371 12.56 9.99 -33.83
CA SER A 371 12.13 8.91 -34.71
C SER A 371 12.32 7.51 -34.10
N PRO A 372 11.59 6.49 -34.60
CA PRO A 372 11.81 5.10 -34.20
C PRO A 372 13.24 4.61 -34.44
N ASP A 373 13.87 5.01 -35.56
CA ASP A 373 15.25 4.61 -35.87
C ASP A 373 16.25 5.11 -34.82
N GLU A 374 16.13 6.37 -34.39
CA GLU A 374 16.97 6.94 -33.34
C GLU A 374 16.74 6.26 -31.99
N LEU A 375 15.48 5.96 -31.65
CA LEU A 375 15.13 5.26 -30.41
C LEU A 375 15.81 3.89 -30.33
N PHE A 376 15.60 3.05 -31.35
CA PHE A 376 16.13 1.69 -31.36
C PHE A 376 17.65 1.66 -31.55
N ALA A 377 18.22 2.64 -32.24
CA ALA A 377 19.68 2.83 -32.31
C ALA A 377 20.25 3.18 -30.92
N ALA A 378 19.62 4.07 -30.16
CA ALA A 378 20.04 4.43 -28.81
C ALA A 378 20.04 3.22 -27.86
N ILE A 379 18.95 2.43 -27.86
CA ILE A 379 18.83 1.22 -27.02
C ILE A 379 19.84 0.14 -27.42
N ARG A 380 20.20 0.05 -28.71
CA ARG A 380 21.23 -0.90 -29.17
C ARG A 380 22.64 -0.45 -28.81
N HIS A 381 22.89 0.85 -28.79
CA HIS A 381 24.19 1.39 -28.45
C HIS A 381 24.59 1.06 -27.01
N ALA A 382 23.67 1.20 -26.06
CA ALA A 382 23.86 0.82 -24.67
C ALA A 382 22.52 0.59 -23.96
N ASP A 383 22.54 -0.19 -22.88
CA ASP A 383 21.41 -0.29 -21.97
C ASP A 383 21.09 1.09 -21.38
N ILE A 384 19.80 1.45 -21.32
CA ILE A 384 19.33 2.76 -20.81
C ILE A 384 18.51 2.52 -19.55
N LEU A 385 18.89 3.18 -18.46
CA LEU A 385 18.20 3.11 -17.17
C LEU A 385 17.28 4.33 -16.99
N VAL A 386 16.03 4.08 -16.59
CA VAL A 386 15.06 5.10 -16.19
C VAL A 386 14.69 4.96 -14.72
N HIS A 387 14.69 6.06 -13.97
CA HIS A 387 14.36 6.10 -12.54
C HIS A 387 13.19 7.05 -12.28
N HIS A 388 11.98 6.50 -12.28
CA HIS A 388 10.75 7.23 -11.98
C HIS A 388 10.66 7.55 -10.48
N PRO A 389 9.98 8.64 -10.09
CA PRO A 389 9.39 9.67 -10.94
C PRO A 389 10.40 10.73 -11.39
N TYR A 390 11.68 10.61 -11.00
CA TYR A 390 12.72 11.61 -11.27
C TYR A 390 12.99 11.79 -12.76
N GLU A 391 12.95 10.68 -13.49
CA GLU A 391 12.99 10.62 -14.94
C GLU A 391 11.62 10.30 -15.52
N SER A 392 11.34 10.85 -16.69
CA SER A 392 10.02 10.85 -17.30
C SER A 392 9.59 9.46 -17.75
N PHE A 393 8.40 9.05 -17.30
CA PHE A 393 7.73 7.84 -17.78
C PHE A 393 7.35 7.91 -19.27
N LYS A 394 7.36 9.12 -19.86
CA LYS A 394 7.19 9.32 -21.30
C LYS A 394 8.15 8.45 -22.11
N SER A 395 9.37 8.23 -21.64
CA SER A 395 10.36 7.36 -22.30
C SER A 395 9.83 5.94 -22.56
N VAL A 396 9.06 5.38 -21.62
CA VAL A 396 8.46 4.05 -21.75
C VAL A 396 7.21 4.09 -22.63
N ILE A 397 6.43 5.18 -22.56
CA ILE A 397 5.28 5.39 -23.45
C ILE A 397 5.74 5.53 -24.90
N ASP A 398 6.81 6.30 -25.14
CA ASP A 398 7.40 6.53 -26.46
C ASP A 398 7.97 5.24 -27.02
N PHE A 399 8.59 4.39 -26.18
CA PHE A 399 9.05 3.06 -26.59
C PHE A 399 7.94 2.22 -27.24
N ILE A 400 6.73 2.22 -26.66
CA ILE A 400 5.58 1.48 -27.22
C ILE A 400 4.92 2.25 -28.37
N THR A 401 4.79 3.57 -28.24
CA THR A 401 4.11 4.42 -29.23
C THR A 401 4.88 4.46 -30.54
N MET A 402 6.19 4.67 -30.50
CA MET A 402 7.05 4.64 -31.70
C MET A 402 7.11 3.23 -32.30
N ALA A 403 7.14 2.18 -31.47
CA ALA A 403 7.06 0.80 -31.96
C ALA A 403 5.73 0.50 -32.67
N ALA A 404 4.62 1.11 -32.24
CA ALA A 404 3.31 0.93 -32.87
C ALA A 404 3.25 1.49 -34.29
N ASP A 405 4.01 2.56 -34.56
CA ASP A 405 3.99 3.30 -35.82
C ASP A 405 5.13 2.92 -36.77
N ASP A 406 6.20 2.30 -36.27
CA ASP A 406 7.34 1.84 -37.08
C ASP A 406 6.96 0.71 -38.05
N PRO A 407 7.14 0.84 -39.38
CA PRO A 407 6.85 -0.22 -40.35
C PRO A 407 7.75 -1.45 -40.23
N ASN A 408 8.92 -1.33 -39.59
CA ASN A 408 9.89 -2.41 -39.41
C ASN A 408 9.60 -3.28 -38.18
N VAL A 409 8.69 -2.84 -37.30
CA VAL A 409 8.29 -3.64 -36.13
C VAL A 409 7.31 -4.72 -36.55
N LEU A 410 7.65 -5.96 -36.19
CA LEU A 410 6.88 -7.16 -36.51
C LEU A 410 5.89 -7.54 -35.40
N ALA A 411 6.32 -7.39 -34.13
CA ALA A 411 5.52 -7.82 -32.99
C ALA A 411 5.77 -6.97 -31.74
N ILE A 412 4.74 -6.84 -30.89
CA ILE A 412 4.82 -6.22 -29.57
C ILE A 412 4.17 -7.17 -28.55
N LYS A 413 4.88 -7.50 -27.48
CA LYS A 413 4.34 -8.27 -26.33
C LYS A 413 4.48 -7.45 -25.05
N GLN A 414 3.41 -7.33 -24.26
CA GLN A 414 3.44 -6.51 -23.03
C GLN A 414 2.60 -7.10 -21.90
N THR A 415 3.07 -6.97 -20.66
CA THR A 415 2.26 -7.25 -19.46
C THR A 415 1.54 -5.99 -18.96
N LEU A 416 0.26 -6.13 -18.62
CA LEU A 416 -0.62 -5.06 -18.15
C LEU A 416 -1.29 -5.49 -16.84
N TYR A 417 -0.76 -5.00 -15.71
CA TYR A 417 -1.28 -5.33 -14.39
C TYR A 417 -2.44 -4.41 -13.95
N ARG A 418 -2.48 -3.16 -14.43
CA ARG A 418 -3.54 -2.16 -14.17
C ARG A 418 -3.55 -1.13 -15.30
N THR A 419 -4.70 -0.89 -15.93
CA THR A 419 -4.84 0.16 -16.95
C THR A 419 -5.66 1.32 -16.40
N SER A 420 -5.18 2.56 -16.54
CA SER A 420 -5.99 3.74 -16.29
C SER A 420 -7.12 3.87 -17.31
N GLY A 421 -8.17 4.61 -16.96
CA GLY A 421 -9.33 4.84 -17.83
C GLY A 421 -9.01 5.43 -19.20
N ASP A 422 -7.87 6.13 -19.36
CA ASP A 422 -7.39 6.66 -20.64
C ASP A 422 -5.90 6.30 -20.90
N SER A 423 -5.53 5.02 -20.86
CA SER A 423 -4.12 4.61 -21.00
C SER A 423 -3.53 4.83 -22.43
N PRO A 424 -2.50 5.68 -22.61
CA PRO A 424 -1.86 5.88 -23.92
C PRO A 424 -1.18 4.62 -24.45
N ILE A 425 -0.71 3.74 -23.54
CA ILE A 425 -0.11 2.45 -23.89
C ILE A 425 -1.15 1.54 -24.54
N VAL A 426 -2.36 1.46 -23.98
CA VAL A 426 -3.43 0.61 -24.55
C VAL A 426 -3.81 1.10 -25.95
N ARG A 427 -3.94 2.42 -26.15
CA ARG A 427 -4.18 3.01 -27.47
C ARG A 427 -3.05 2.69 -28.46
N ALA A 428 -1.80 2.74 -28.02
CA ALA A 428 -0.65 2.38 -28.86
C ALA A 428 -0.67 0.91 -29.27
N LEU A 429 -1.01 -0.01 -28.35
CA LEU A 429 -1.13 -1.44 -28.64
C LEU A 429 -2.26 -1.74 -29.64
N MET A 430 -3.42 -1.12 -29.47
CA MET A 430 -4.54 -1.23 -30.42
C MET A 430 -4.14 -0.74 -31.81
N ARG A 431 -3.49 0.44 -31.88
CA ARG A 431 -3.00 1.01 -33.13
C ARG A 431 -1.94 0.13 -33.80
N ALA A 432 -1.03 -0.46 -33.03
CA ALA A 432 -0.03 -1.40 -33.53
C ALA A 432 -0.68 -2.62 -34.22
N ALA A 433 -1.74 -3.18 -33.62
CA ALA A 433 -2.48 -4.30 -34.18
C ALA A 433 -3.19 -3.90 -35.49
N GLN A 434 -3.82 -2.73 -35.52
CA GLN A 434 -4.44 -2.16 -36.72
C GLN A 434 -3.43 -1.90 -37.84
N ASN A 435 -2.19 -1.54 -37.49
CA ASN A 435 -1.06 -1.39 -38.41
C ASN A 435 -0.48 -2.75 -38.88
N GLY A 436 -1.14 -3.87 -38.59
CA GLY A 436 -0.76 -5.21 -39.05
C GLY A 436 0.33 -5.91 -38.22
N LYS A 437 0.70 -5.37 -37.05
CA LYS A 437 1.71 -5.96 -36.17
C LYS A 437 1.10 -7.06 -35.31
N GLN A 438 1.89 -8.07 -34.97
CA GLN A 438 1.48 -9.12 -34.02
C GLN A 438 1.54 -8.57 -32.59
N VAL A 439 0.40 -8.23 -32.00
CA VAL A 439 0.34 -7.65 -30.65
C VAL A 439 -0.21 -8.67 -29.64
N THR A 440 0.50 -8.89 -28.55
CA THR A 440 0.05 -9.72 -27.42
C THR A 440 0.06 -8.90 -26.14
N ALA A 441 -1.08 -8.85 -25.45
CA ALA A 441 -1.21 -8.13 -24.18
C ALA A 441 -1.67 -9.11 -23.10
N LEU A 442 -0.88 -9.27 -22.04
CA LEU A 442 -1.27 -10.06 -20.88
C LEU A 442 -1.94 -9.15 -19.85
N VAL A 443 -3.25 -9.32 -19.64
CA VAL A 443 -4.05 -8.48 -18.75
C VAL A 443 -4.37 -9.25 -17.48
N GLU A 444 -4.01 -8.68 -16.32
CA GLU A 444 -4.43 -9.21 -15.03
C GLU A 444 -5.85 -8.73 -14.70
N LEU A 445 -6.85 -9.60 -14.90
CA LEU A 445 -8.24 -9.29 -14.56
C LEU A 445 -8.49 -9.25 -13.04
N LYS A 446 -7.64 -9.89 -12.22
CA LYS A 446 -7.78 -9.91 -10.75
C LYS A 446 -7.04 -8.76 -10.06
N ALA A 447 -6.71 -7.71 -10.80
CA ALA A 447 -6.07 -6.55 -10.22
C ALA A 447 -7.08 -5.73 -9.42
N ARG A 448 -6.84 -5.62 -8.11
CA ARG A 448 -7.74 -4.99 -7.14
C ARG A 448 -8.34 -3.67 -7.64
N PHE A 449 -9.67 -3.58 -7.62
CA PHE A 449 -10.49 -2.38 -7.79
C PHE A 449 -10.55 -1.77 -9.21
N ASP A 450 -9.89 -2.39 -10.19
CA ASP A 450 -9.88 -1.96 -11.59
C ASP A 450 -10.54 -3.01 -12.52
N GLU A 451 -11.25 -4.01 -11.97
CA GLU A 451 -11.73 -5.18 -12.72
C GLU A 451 -12.64 -4.80 -13.88
N GLU A 452 -13.60 -3.90 -13.65
CA GLU A 452 -14.55 -3.45 -14.69
C GLU A 452 -13.82 -2.73 -15.84
N ASN A 453 -12.90 -1.81 -15.52
CA ASN A 453 -12.10 -1.09 -16.51
C ASN A 453 -11.19 -2.04 -17.29
N ASN A 454 -10.54 -2.98 -16.61
CA ASN A 454 -9.67 -3.97 -17.25
C ASN A 454 -10.47 -4.89 -18.20
N ILE A 455 -11.70 -5.27 -17.83
CA ILE A 455 -12.60 -6.06 -18.70
C ILE A 455 -13.00 -5.26 -19.95
N GLN A 456 -13.36 -3.99 -19.79
CA GLN A 456 -13.72 -3.12 -20.93
C GLN A 456 -12.53 -2.93 -21.87
N TRP A 457 -11.34 -2.64 -21.33
CA TRP A 457 -10.11 -2.51 -22.13
C TRP A 457 -9.69 -3.80 -22.81
N ALA A 458 -9.81 -4.94 -22.14
CA ALA A 458 -9.54 -6.25 -22.75
C ALA A 458 -10.42 -6.46 -23.99
N ARG A 459 -11.73 -6.20 -23.89
CA ARG A 459 -12.66 -6.29 -25.03
C ARG A 459 -12.30 -5.31 -26.16
N ALA A 460 -11.97 -4.06 -25.84
CA ALA A 460 -11.57 -3.07 -26.84
C ALA A 460 -10.28 -3.47 -27.57
N MET A 461 -9.29 -3.99 -26.84
CA MET A 461 -8.04 -4.52 -27.41
C MET A 461 -8.28 -5.71 -28.32
N GLU A 462 -9.10 -6.68 -27.91
CA GLU A 462 -9.47 -7.84 -28.73
C GLU A 462 -10.15 -7.40 -30.04
N GLN A 463 -11.07 -6.44 -29.98
CA GLN A 463 -11.74 -5.90 -31.17
C GLN A 463 -10.77 -5.20 -32.15
N ALA A 464 -9.70 -4.60 -31.64
CA ALA A 464 -8.65 -3.98 -32.45
C ALA A 464 -7.64 -4.99 -33.04
N GLY A 465 -7.75 -6.28 -32.71
CA GLY A 465 -6.87 -7.34 -33.20
C GLY A 465 -5.68 -7.66 -32.28
N VAL A 466 -5.66 -7.14 -31.05
CA VAL A 466 -4.67 -7.53 -30.04
C VAL A 466 -5.02 -8.91 -29.50
N HIS A 467 -4.03 -9.78 -29.39
CA HIS A 467 -4.18 -11.07 -28.71
C HIS A 467 -4.11 -10.85 -27.19
N VAL A 468 -5.28 -10.69 -26.57
CA VAL A 468 -5.40 -10.52 -25.12
C VAL A 468 -5.36 -11.87 -24.44
N LEU A 469 -4.50 -11.98 -23.43
CA LEU A 469 -4.35 -13.17 -22.62
C LEU A 469 -4.58 -12.83 -21.15
N TYR A 470 -5.11 -13.80 -20.45
CA TYR A 470 -5.30 -13.75 -19.00
C TYR A 470 -4.23 -14.65 -18.37
N GLY A 471 -3.63 -14.21 -17.27
CA GLY A 471 -2.52 -14.91 -16.60
C GLY A 471 -2.76 -16.40 -16.31
N LEU A 472 -1.71 -17.10 -15.90
CA LEU A 472 -1.78 -18.52 -15.55
C LEU A 472 -2.80 -18.77 -14.43
N VAL A 473 -3.61 -19.83 -14.56
CA VAL A 473 -4.63 -20.18 -13.56
C VAL A 473 -3.96 -20.43 -12.21
N GLY A 474 -4.42 -19.71 -11.17
CA GLY A 474 -3.90 -19.83 -9.81
C GLY A 474 -2.66 -18.97 -9.51
N LEU A 475 -2.10 -18.26 -10.50
CA LEU A 475 -0.96 -17.36 -10.31
C LEU A 475 -1.29 -15.95 -10.78
N LYS A 476 -0.92 -14.94 -9.99
CA LYS A 476 -1.03 -13.54 -10.42
C LYS A 476 0.20 -13.14 -11.21
N THR A 477 0.02 -12.51 -12.37
CA THR A 477 1.17 -12.01 -13.14
C THR A 477 1.54 -10.61 -12.68
N HIS A 478 2.71 -10.46 -12.06
CA HIS A 478 3.18 -9.20 -11.49
C HIS A 478 4.52 -8.75 -12.09
N SER A 479 5.03 -9.43 -13.12
CA SER A 479 6.17 -8.97 -13.90
C SER A 479 5.81 -7.78 -14.80
N LYS A 480 6.77 -6.87 -15.04
CA LYS A 480 6.58 -5.68 -15.89
C LYS A 480 7.55 -5.70 -17.05
N LEU A 481 7.08 -6.26 -18.15
CA LEU A 481 7.86 -6.57 -19.32
C LEU A 481 7.17 -6.02 -20.56
N ALA A 482 7.96 -5.42 -21.44
CA ALA A 482 7.55 -5.13 -22.80
C ALA A 482 8.65 -5.60 -23.74
N LEU A 483 8.26 -6.23 -24.84
CA LEU A 483 9.14 -6.78 -25.87
C LEU A 483 8.66 -6.27 -27.22
N VAL A 484 9.56 -5.64 -27.97
CA VAL A 484 9.37 -5.22 -29.35
C VAL A 484 10.30 -6.03 -30.23
N VAL A 485 9.74 -6.68 -31.25
CA VAL A 485 10.48 -7.45 -32.25
C VAL A 485 10.52 -6.65 -33.53
N ARG A 486 11.72 -6.28 -33.98
CA ARG A 486 11.95 -5.37 -35.11
C ARG A 486 12.86 -6.01 -36.14
N ARG A 487 12.52 -5.87 -37.43
CA ARG A 487 13.38 -6.27 -38.55
C ARG A 487 14.31 -5.13 -38.92
N GLU A 488 15.60 -5.42 -39.07
CA GLU A 488 16.56 -4.43 -39.55
C GLU A 488 17.52 -5.09 -40.54
N GLY A 489 17.42 -4.68 -41.80
CA GLY A 489 18.01 -5.45 -42.90
C GLY A 489 17.47 -6.88 -42.90
N ASP A 490 18.38 -7.84 -42.87
CA ASP A 490 18.05 -9.27 -42.87
C ASP A 490 17.92 -9.87 -41.45
N GLU A 491 18.20 -9.09 -40.40
CA GLU A 491 18.19 -9.56 -39.01
C GLU A 491 16.91 -9.17 -38.28
N ILE A 492 16.60 -9.94 -37.22
CA ILE A 492 15.51 -9.66 -36.29
C ILE A 492 16.13 -9.34 -34.94
N HIS A 493 15.88 -8.13 -34.45
CA HIS A 493 16.30 -7.69 -33.13
C HIS A 493 15.12 -7.66 -32.15
N ARG A 494 15.46 -7.85 -30.88
CA ARG A 494 14.51 -7.80 -29.76
C ARG A 494 14.92 -6.66 -28.84
N TYR A 495 13.98 -5.76 -28.62
CA TYR A 495 14.11 -4.64 -27.70
C TYR A 495 13.19 -4.88 -26.52
N VAL A 496 13.73 -4.69 -25.33
CA VAL A 496 13.03 -5.04 -24.10
C VAL A 496 13.01 -3.85 -23.17
N HIS A 497 11.86 -3.62 -22.54
CA HIS A 497 11.76 -2.88 -21.29
C HIS A 497 11.44 -3.84 -20.14
N MET A 498 12.18 -3.74 -19.04
CA MET A 498 11.90 -4.43 -17.78
C MET A 498 11.85 -3.42 -16.64
N GLY A 499 10.83 -3.49 -15.78
CA GLY A 499 10.64 -2.52 -14.70
C GLY A 499 10.30 -3.13 -13.34
N THR A 500 10.55 -2.36 -12.29
CA THR A 500 10.08 -2.68 -10.92
C THR A 500 8.62 -2.28 -10.70
N GLY A 501 8.11 -1.34 -11.50
CA GLY A 501 6.78 -0.71 -11.39
C GLY A 501 5.86 -0.99 -12.57
N ASN A 502 4.56 -0.76 -12.37
CA ASN A 502 3.51 -0.98 -13.38
C ASN A 502 3.56 0.03 -14.54
N TYR A 503 2.97 -0.33 -15.67
CA TYR A 503 2.77 0.54 -16.83
C TYR A 503 1.59 1.52 -16.66
N ASN A 504 1.65 2.36 -15.62
CA ASN A 504 0.60 3.34 -15.31
C ASN A 504 1.22 4.72 -15.04
N GLU A 505 0.91 5.67 -15.93
CA GLU A 505 1.48 7.03 -15.92
C GLU A 505 1.18 7.79 -14.62
N ILE A 506 -0.03 7.63 -14.07
CA ILE A 506 -0.44 8.30 -12.84
C ILE A 506 0.43 7.82 -11.68
N THR A 507 0.56 6.49 -11.52
CA THR A 507 1.41 5.91 -10.46
C THR A 507 2.89 6.20 -10.67
N ALA A 508 3.36 6.26 -11.92
CA ALA A 508 4.76 6.56 -12.24
C ALA A 508 5.19 7.98 -11.83
N ARG A 509 4.23 8.89 -11.56
CA ARG A 509 4.50 10.23 -10.99
C ARG A 509 4.54 10.24 -9.46
N LEU A 510 4.04 9.18 -8.83
CA LEU A 510 3.91 9.06 -7.38
C LEU A 510 4.87 8.04 -6.78
N TYR A 511 5.27 7.02 -7.54
CA TYR A 511 6.02 5.85 -7.07
C TYR A 511 7.46 5.92 -7.58
N THR A 512 8.41 5.52 -6.74
CA THR A 512 9.81 5.40 -7.18
C THR A 512 10.03 4.03 -7.82
N ASP A 513 10.40 4.00 -9.09
CA ASP A 513 10.57 2.75 -9.84
C ASP A 513 11.77 2.83 -10.78
N VAL A 514 12.43 1.70 -10.99
CA VAL A 514 13.54 1.58 -11.94
C VAL A 514 13.08 0.75 -13.13
N GLY A 515 13.37 1.24 -14.33
CA GLY A 515 13.20 0.53 -15.60
C GLY A 515 14.51 0.46 -16.37
N MET A 516 14.67 -0.57 -17.19
CA MET A 516 15.81 -0.74 -18.08
C MET A 516 15.33 -1.08 -19.49
N LEU A 517 15.80 -0.30 -20.47
CA LEU A 517 15.69 -0.59 -21.90
C LEU A 517 16.97 -1.27 -22.37
N THR A 518 16.84 -2.37 -23.11
CA THR A 518 18.00 -3.13 -23.61
C THR A 518 17.70 -3.82 -24.94
N ALA A 519 18.72 -3.96 -25.78
CA ALA A 519 18.69 -4.76 -27.01
C ALA A 519 19.56 -6.03 -26.91
N ARG A 520 19.96 -6.42 -25.70
CA ARG A 520 20.85 -7.56 -25.50
C ARG A 520 20.18 -8.88 -25.93
N PRO A 521 20.83 -9.71 -26.76
CA PRO A 521 20.21 -10.93 -27.29
C PRO A 521 19.81 -11.94 -26.22
N ASP A 522 20.63 -12.13 -25.19
CA ASP A 522 20.41 -13.07 -24.09
C ASP A 522 19.17 -12.70 -23.25
N ILE A 523 19.04 -11.43 -22.86
CA ILE A 523 17.86 -10.91 -22.16
C ILE A 523 16.63 -10.92 -23.07
N GLY A 524 16.78 -10.53 -24.35
CA GLY A 524 15.69 -10.53 -25.33
C GLY A 524 15.10 -11.92 -25.55
N GLU A 525 15.94 -12.95 -25.58
CA GLU A 525 15.52 -14.34 -25.70
C GLU A 525 14.82 -14.83 -24.43
N ASP A 526 15.34 -14.53 -23.24
CA ASP A 526 14.69 -14.89 -21.97
C ASP A 526 13.32 -14.21 -21.78
N VAL A 527 13.17 -12.93 -22.11
CA VAL A 527 11.86 -12.26 -22.08
C VAL A 527 10.88 -12.91 -23.07
N ALA A 528 11.35 -13.29 -24.26
CA ALA A 528 10.52 -14.03 -25.21
C ALA A 528 10.06 -15.38 -24.64
N LYS A 529 10.95 -16.12 -23.95
CA LYS A 529 10.59 -17.36 -23.23
C LYS A 529 9.58 -17.12 -22.12
N VAL A 530 9.70 -16.02 -21.36
CA VAL A 530 8.72 -15.64 -20.32
C VAL A 530 7.34 -15.41 -20.93
N PHE A 531 7.24 -14.68 -22.04
CA PHE A 531 5.97 -14.53 -22.73
C PHE A 531 5.44 -15.87 -23.24
N ASN A 532 6.29 -16.73 -23.81
CA ASN A 532 5.85 -18.05 -24.28
C ASN A 532 5.30 -18.90 -23.13
N LEU A 533 5.94 -18.87 -21.96
CA LEU A 533 5.48 -19.51 -20.72
C LEU A 533 4.11 -18.99 -20.26
N LEU A 534 3.87 -17.68 -20.40
CA LEU A 534 2.60 -17.05 -20.02
C LEU A 534 1.49 -17.33 -21.05
N THR A 535 1.85 -17.50 -22.33
CA THR A 535 0.90 -17.70 -23.44
C THR A 535 0.60 -19.17 -23.77
N GLY A 536 1.46 -20.11 -23.36
CA GLY A 536 1.45 -21.49 -23.83
C GLY A 536 1.37 -22.52 -22.71
N MET A 537 0.90 -23.72 -23.06
CA MET A 537 1.04 -24.93 -22.23
C MET A 537 2.47 -25.48 -22.33
N SER A 538 3.48 -24.67 -22.03
CA SER A 538 4.90 -25.04 -22.14
C SER A 538 5.52 -25.36 -20.78
N GLN A 539 6.39 -26.37 -20.71
CA GLN A 539 7.26 -26.58 -19.55
C GLN A 539 8.25 -25.43 -19.43
N PHE A 540 8.63 -25.07 -18.19
CA PHE A 540 9.62 -24.02 -17.93
C PHE A 540 10.96 -24.38 -18.60
N PRO A 541 11.43 -23.61 -19.60
CA PRO A 541 12.59 -23.99 -20.41
C PRO A 541 13.94 -23.73 -19.73
N GLY A 542 13.93 -23.18 -18.50
CA GLY A 542 15.10 -22.55 -17.91
C GLY A 542 15.35 -21.16 -18.51
N MET A 543 16.15 -20.36 -17.80
CA MET A 543 16.53 -19.00 -18.20
C MET A 543 18.05 -18.87 -18.11
N GLU A 544 18.63 -18.02 -18.95
CA GLU A 544 20.08 -17.76 -18.95
C GLU A 544 20.45 -16.62 -18.00
N LYS A 545 19.67 -15.53 -18.04
CA LYS A 545 19.91 -14.29 -17.30
C LYS A 545 18.80 -13.97 -16.31
N LEU A 546 17.54 -14.16 -16.72
CA LEU A 546 16.39 -13.77 -15.89
C LEU A 546 16.08 -14.83 -14.82
N TRP A 547 15.58 -14.41 -13.67
CA TRP A 547 14.95 -15.31 -12.71
C TRP A 547 13.46 -15.05 -12.69
N VAL A 548 12.66 -16.13 -12.74
CA VAL A 548 11.22 -16.05 -12.98
C VAL A 548 10.50 -16.82 -11.89
N ALA A 549 9.72 -16.14 -11.05
CA ALA A 549 8.89 -16.82 -10.08
C ALA A 549 7.71 -17.53 -10.80
N PRO A 550 7.22 -18.67 -10.28
CA PRO A 550 7.63 -19.35 -9.06
C PRO A 550 8.82 -20.32 -9.21
N PHE A 551 9.64 -20.16 -10.25
CA PHE A 551 10.72 -21.08 -10.60
C PHE A 551 12.08 -20.60 -10.06
N GLY A 552 12.44 -20.99 -8.84
CA GLY A 552 13.83 -20.90 -8.36
C GLY A 552 14.31 -19.54 -7.85
N VAL A 553 13.42 -18.53 -7.75
CA VAL A 553 13.83 -17.16 -7.37
C VAL A 553 14.31 -17.09 -5.91
N GLN A 554 13.65 -17.78 -4.98
CA GLN A 554 14.07 -17.80 -3.58
C GLN A 554 15.44 -18.49 -3.46
N GLU A 555 15.64 -19.59 -4.17
CA GLU A 555 16.86 -20.37 -4.20
C GLU A 555 18.05 -19.55 -4.71
N GLU A 556 17.86 -18.73 -5.75
CA GLU A 556 18.90 -17.82 -6.23
C GLU A 556 19.29 -16.77 -5.19
N PHE A 557 18.32 -16.15 -4.51
CA PHE A 557 18.64 -15.22 -3.42
C PHE A 557 19.38 -15.92 -2.26
N LEU A 558 18.92 -17.11 -1.85
CA LEU A 558 19.58 -17.91 -0.82
C LEU A 558 21.03 -18.26 -1.23
N ARG A 559 21.24 -18.64 -2.49
CA ARG A 559 22.58 -18.92 -3.05
C ARG A 559 23.50 -17.70 -2.98
N LEU A 560 23.00 -16.52 -3.33
CA LEU A 560 23.77 -15.27 -3.26
C LEU A 560 24.10 -14.85 -1.82
N ILE A 561 23.15 -14.98 -0.89
CA ILE A 561 23.38 -14.72 0.54
C ILE A 561 24.40 -15.70 1.12
N GLU A 562 24.31 -16.99 0.78
CA GLU A 562 25.26 -18.01 1.23
C GLU A 562 26.66 -17.78 0.65
N ARG A 563 26.76 -17.28 -0.59
CA ARG A 563 28.04 -16.89 -1.19
C ARG A 563 28.72 -15.78 -0.38
N GLU A 564 28.01 -14.72 -0.02
CA GLU A 564 28.55 -13.65 0.83
C GLU A 564 28.93 -14.18 2.22
N THR A 565 28.11 -15.07 2.78
CA THR A 565 28.38 -15.76 4.06
C THR A 565 29.69 -16.53 4.01
N THR A 566 29.88 -17.34 2.96
CA THR A 566 31.10 -18.12 2.75
C THR A 566 32.32 -17.22 2.55
N ASN A 567 32.17 -16.11 1.80
CA ASN A 567 33.24 -15.13 1.60
C ASN A 567 33.70 -14.52 2.93
N ALA A 568 32.76 -14.09 3.78
CA ALA A 568 33.07 -13.54 5.10
C ALA A 568 33.78 -14.56 6.01
N GLN A 569 33.32 -15.82 6.04
CA GLN A 569 33.95 -16.88 6.83
C GLN A 569 35.39 -17.18 6.39
N ARG A 570 35.66 -17.23 5.09
CA ARG A 570 37.01 -17.45 4.54
C ARG A 570 37.95 -16.32 4.95
N GLN A 571 37.47 -15.08 4.90
CA GLN A 571 38.25 -13.90 5.29
C GLN A 571 38.54 -13.86 6.79
N ALA A 572 37.58 -14.24 7.65
CA ALA A 572 37.79 -14.32 9.09
C ALA A 572 38.92 -15.31 9.45
N LYS A 573 39.01 -16.43 8.72
CA LYS A 573 40.10 -17.42 8.86
C LYS A 573 41.44 -16.90 8.34
N GLY A 574 41.45 -16.15 7.23
CA GLY A 574 42.67 -15.57 6.64
C GLY A 574 43.25 -14.35 7.37
N SER A 575 42.39 -13.54 8.02
CA SER A 575 42.77 -12.29 8.69
C SER A 575 43.50 -12.49 10.02
N SER A 576 43.43 -13.70 10.59
CA SER A 576 44.25 -14.08 11.77
C SER A 576 45.74 -14.22 11.46
N ALA A 577 46.14 -14.30 10.18
CA ALA A 577 47.52 -14.57 9.78
C ALA A 577 48.38 -13.32 9.48
N LYS A 578 47.77 -12.15 9.23
CA LYS A 578 48.50 -10.90 8.94
C LYS A 578 47.68 -9.74 9.50
N GLY A 579 48.07 -9.19 10.66
CA GLY A 579 47.33 -8.18 11.45
C GLY A 579 47.03 -6.82 10.80
N LYS A 580 46.51 -6.80 9.56
CA LYS A 580 45.92 -5.62 8.91
C LYS A 580 44.40 -5.65 9.12
N LYS A 581 43.86 -4.57 9.70
CA LYS A 581 42.42 -4.26 9.69
C LYS A 581 41.99 -3.98 8.24
N SER A 582 41.66 -5.00 7.44
CA SER A 582 41.02 -4.78 6.15
C SER A 582 39.54 -4.45 6.34
N LYS A 583 39.01 -3.54 5.52
CA LYS A 583 37.57 -3.21 5.42
C LYS A 583 36.73 -4.48 5.24
N PRO A 584 35.44 -4.48 5.64
CA PRO A 584 34.54 -5.59 5.34
C PRO A 584 34.51 -5.84 3.82
N GLN A 585 34.76 -7.09 3.43
CA GLN A 585 34.80 -7.54 2.03
C GLN A 585 33.63 -8.48 1.70
N ALA A 586 32.57 -8.49 2.51
CA ALA A 586 31.30 -9.13 2.20
C ALA A 586 30.17 -8.19 2.64
N GLN A 587 29.32 -7.81 1.69
CA GLN A 587 28.28 -6.83 1.90
C GLN A 587 27.05 -7.16 1.05
N ILE A 588 25.89 -6.97 1.65
CA ILE A 588 24.58 -7.07 1.01
C ILE A 588 23.86 -5.74 1.23
N ILE A 589 23.33 -5.15 0.17
CA ILE A 589 22.40 -4.01 0.27
C ILE A 589 21.14 -4.39 -0.50
N ALA A 590 19.99 -4.39 0.17
CA ALA A 590 18.73 -4.77 -0.47
C ALA A 590 17.65 -3.73 -0.18
N LYS A 591 17.00 -3.25 -1.24
CA LYS A 591 15.89 -2.31 -1.19
C LYS A 591 14.64 -3.00 -1.71
N MET A 592 13.53 -2.91 -0.97
CA MET A 592 12.25 -3.51 -1.33
C MET A 592 11.09 -2.89 -0.55
N ASN A 593 9.85 -3.30 -0.87
CA ASN A 593 8.68 -2.85 -0.14
C ASN A 593 8.46 -3.66 1.13
N ALA A 594 8.73 -4.96 1.10
CA ALA A 594 8.51 -5.86 2.23
C ALA A 594 9.53 -7.01 2.32
N LEU A 595 9.86 -7.40 3.56
CA LEU A 595 10.66 -8.57 3.90
C LEU A 595 9.90 -9.43 4.92
N VAL A 596 9.43 -10.59 4.48
CA VAL A 596 8.58 -11.49 5.27
C VAL A 596 9.09 -12.94 5.25
N ASP A 597 9.71 -13.38 4.16
CA ASP A 597 10.08 -14.79 3.98
C ASP A 597 11.04 -15.32 5.07
N PRO A 598 10.64 -16.35 5.86
CA PRO A 598 11.45 -16.87 6.97
C PRO A 598 12.77 -17.50 6.51
N GLY A 599 12.79 -18.12 5.32
CA GLY A 599 13.98 -18.73 4.74
C GLY A 599 15.08 -17.70 4.48
N ILE A 600 14.72 -16.61 3.81
CA ILE A 600 15.59 -15.46 3.55
C ILE A 600 16.02 -14.79 4.86
N ILE A 601 15.10 -14.52 5.80
CA ILE A 601 15.42 -13.89 7.09
C ILE A 601 16.48 -14.71 7.85
N LYS A 602 16.29 -16.03 7.92
CA LYS A 602 17.26 -16.94 8.56
C LYS A 602 18.60 -16.96 7.83
N ALA A 603 18.61 -16.91 6.50
CA ALA A 603 19.86 -16.81 5.73
C ALA A 603 20.61 -15.50 6.03
N LEU A 604 19.89 -14.36 6.14
CA LEU A 604 20.48 -13.08 6.53
C LEU A 604 21.04 -13.11 7.95
N TYR A 605 20.38 -13.77 8.90
CA TYR A 605 20.94 -13.98 10.25
C TYR A 605 22.23 -14.81 10.22
N ARG A 606 22.30 -15.89 9.44
CA ARG A 606 23.55 -16.66 9.27
C ARG A 606 24.66 -15.82 8.63
N ALA A 607 24.32 -15.02 7.62
CA ALA A 607 25.25 -14.09 6.99
C ALA A 607 25.79 -13.05 7.98
N SER A 608 24.92 -12.47 8.80
CA SER A 608 25.30 -11.55 9.88
C SER A 608 26.23 -12.22 10.89
N GLN A 609 25.93 -13.45 11.32
CA GLN A 609 26.80 -14.24 12.22
C GLN A 609 28.19 -14.53 11.63
N ALA A 610 28.28 -14.65 10.30
CA ALA A 610 29.55 -14.80 9.59
C ALA A 610 30.33 -13.49 9.43
N GLY A 611 29.74 -12.35 9.77
CA GLY A 611 30.37 -11.03 9.67
C GLY A 611 30.02 -10.23 8.41
N VAL A 612 29.06 -10.70 7.59
CA VAL A 612 28.58 -9.96 6.41
C VAL A 612 27.89 -8.68 6.88
N GLN A 613 28.21 -7.54 6.25
CA GLN A 613 27.52 -6.27 6.51
C GLN A 613 26.24 -6.20 5.68
N ILE A 614 25.10 -6.00 6.31
CA ILE A 614 23.79 -6.08 5.65
C ILE A 614 23.03 -4.78 5.91
N ASP A 615 22.70 -4.05 4.83
CA ASP A 615 21.86 -2.86 4.86
C ASP A 615 20.55 -3.12 4.10
N LEU A 616 19.44 -3.06 4.81
CA LEU A 616 18.11 -3.29 4.26
C LEU A 616 17.33 -1.97 4.23
N ILE A 617 16.78 -1.62 3.07
CA ILE A 617 15.92 -0.46 2.86
C ILE A 617 14.51 -0.98 2.58
N VAL A 618 13.71 -1.13 3.64
CA VAL A 618 12.37 -1.73 3.60
C VAL A 618 11.35 -0.67 3.98
N ARG A 619 10.55 -0.20 3.02
CA ARG A 619 9.60 0.88 3.33
C ARG A 619 8.39 0.41 4.14
N GLY A 620 7.85 -0.77 3.84
CA GLY A 620 6.64 -1.32 4.45
C GLY A 620 6.92 -2.32 5.57
N VAL A 621 6.45 -3.55 5.37
CA VAL A 621 6.51 -4.66 6.35
C VAL A 621 7.91 -5.25 6.39
N CYS A 622 8.47 -5.39 7.59
CA CYS A 622 9.72 -6.09 7.85
C CYS A 622 9.54 -7.01 9.06
N CYS A 623 9.61 -8.32 8.85
CA CYS A 623 9.53 -9.33 9.91
C CYS A 623 10.91 -9.65 10.52
N LEU A 624 12.00 -9.14 9.91
CA LEU A 624 13.36 -9.27 10.44
C LEU A 624 13.59 -8.31 11.62
N ARG A 625 14.18 -8.80 12.71
CA ARG A 625 14.61 -8.03 13.89
C ARG A 625 16.13 -7.73 13.83
N PRO A 626 16.56 -6.49 13.57
CA PRO A 626 17.98 -6.14 13.48
C PRO A 626 18.63 -5.89 14.85
N GLY A 627 19.97 -5.94 14.90
CA GLY A 627 20.75 -5.56 16.08
C GLY A 627 20.67 -6.51 17.28
N VAL A 628 20.16 -7.73 17.11
CA VAL A 628 20.10 -8.75 18.16
C VAL A 628 21.51 -9.35 18.36
N PRO A 629 22.09 -9.29 19.57
CA PRO A 629 23.44 -9.80 19.85
C PRO A 629 23.64 -11.25 19.43
N GLY A 630 24.71 -11.53 18.68
CA GLY A 630 25.01 -12.86 18.14
C GLY A 630 24.08 -13.36 17.02
N VAL A 631 23.11 -12.57 16.57
CA VAL A 631 22.16 -12.96 15.51
C VAL A 631 22.20 -11.94 14.36
N SER A 632 21.84 -10.68 14.64
CA SER A 632 21.65 -9.65 13.63
C SER A 632 22.43 -8.35 13.89
N GLU A 633 23.54 -8.42 14.64
CA GLU A 633 24.43 -7.28 14.96
C GLU A 633 24.97 -6.55 13.73
N ASN A 634 25.13 -7.27 12.61
CA ASN A 634 25.62 -6.70 11.35
C ASN A 634 24.50 -6.30 10.38
N ILE A 635 23.24 -6.36 10.80
CA ILE A 635 22.07 -6.00 10.00
C ILE A 635 21.52 -4.66 10.44
N ARG A 636 21.36 -3.74 9.50
CA ARG A 636 20.70 -2.45 9.70
C ARG A 636 19.48 -2.38 8.79
N VAL A 637 18.33 -2.03 9.36
CA VAL A 637 17.09 -1.84 8.58
C VAL A 637 16.68 -0.37 8.64
N ARG A 638 16.50 0.22 7.47
CA ARG A 638 16.04 1.58 7.24
C ARG A 638 14.73 1.57 6.48
N SER A 639 13.89 2.55 6.75
CA SER A 639 12.68 2.84 5.99
C SER A 639 12.62 4.33 5.67
N ILE A 640 12.23 4.66 4.45
CA ILE A 640 12.05 6.02 3.99
C ILE A 640 10.59 6.18 3.59
N ILE A 641 9.90 7.11 4.25
CA ILE A 641 8.57 7.60 3.89
C ILE A 641 8.73 9.09 3.62
N ASP A 642 8.35 9.51 2.41
CA ASP A 642 8.57 10.86 1.91
C ASP A 642 7.53 11.17 0.80
N ARG A 643 7.69 12.27 0.06
CA ARG A 643 6.81 12.74 -1.02
C ARG A 643 6.42 11.65 -2.01
N PHE A 644 7.40 10.89 -2.50
CA PHE A 644 7.19 9.78 -3.42
C PHE A 644 7.18 8.45 -2.67
N LEU A 645 6.33 7.54 -3.10
CA LEU A 645 6.20 6.21 -2.51
C LEU A 645 7.37 5.34 -2.95
N GLU A 646 8.23 4.94 -2.01
CA GLU A 646 9.37 4.08 -2.31
C GLU A 646 8.94 2.71 -2.83
N HIS A 647 9.10 2.40 -4.12
CA HIS A 647 8.53 1.18 -4.71
C HIS A 647 9.55 0.26 -5.39
N SER A 648 10.71 0.79 -5.77
CA SER A 648 11.76 0.06 -6.48
C SER A 648 12.37 -1.05 -5.63
N ARG A 649 12.70 -2.17 -6.30
CA ARG A 649 13.35 -3.35 -5.69
C ARG A 649 14.72 -3.57 -6.32
N LEU A 650 15.76 -3.46 -5.51
CA LEU A 650 17.16 -3.55 -5.93
C LEU A 650 17.92 -4.43 -4.95
N PHE A 651 18.78 -5.31 -5.45
CA PHE A 651 19.54 -6.26 -4.65
C PHE A 651 21.00 -6.24 -5.06
N TYR A 652 21.86 -5.72 -4.19
CA TYR A 652 23.30 -5.60 -4.37
C TYR A 652 24.06 -6.62 -3.53
N PHE A 653 25.02 -7.30 -4.17
CA PHE A 653 25.94 -8.23 -3.53
C PHE A 653 27.38 -7.86 -3.92
N TYR A 654 28.26 -7.73 -2.93
CA TYR A 654 29.64 -7.28 -3.14
C TYR A 654 30.51 -8.32 -3.88
N ASN A 655 30.32 -9.61 -3.62
CA ASN A 655 30.97 -10.71 -4.33
C ASN A 655 32.50 -10.55 -4.49
N ASN A 656 33.19 -10.27 -3.38
CA ASN A 656 34.64 -10.02 -3.34
C ASN A 656 35.13 -8.87 -4.28
N GLY A 657 34.26 -7.92 -4.63
CA GLY A 657 34.55 -6.78 -5.50
C GLY A 657 34.14 -7.00 -6.97
N ALA A 658 33.55 -8.14 -7.29
CA ALA A 658 32.85 -8.38 -8.55
C ALA A 658 31.36 -8.06 -8.38
N ASP A 659 31.07 -6.79 -8.07
CA ASP A 659 29.75 -6.28 -7.69
C ASP A 659 28.64 -6.77 -8.64
N GLU A 660 27.59 -7.36 -8.06
CA GLU A 660 26.38 -7.80 -8.76
C GLU A 660 25.18 -7.00 -8.27
N ILE A 661 24.35 -6.50 -9.19
CA ILE A 661 23.09 -5.81 -8.91
C ILE A 661 21.97 -6.44 -9.72
N TYR A 662 20.86 -6.71 -9.03
CA TYR A 662 19.63 -7.20 -9.62
C TYR A 662 18.49 -6.24 -9.33
N CYS A 663 17.60 -6.07 -10.29
CA CYS A 663 16.35 -5.33 -10.15
C CYS A 663 15.17 -6.23 -10.50
N GLY A 664 13.97 -5.91 -10.03
CA GLY A 664 12.81 -6.67 -10.47
C GLY A 664 11.51 -6.35 -9.74
N SER A 665 10.52 -7.21 -9.95
CA SER A 665 9.16 -6.97 -9.47
C SER A 665 8.83 -7.63 -8.11
N ALA A 666 9.66 -8.58 -7.66
CA ALA A 666 9.44 -9.33 -6.42
C ALA A 666 9.99 -8.62 -5.16
N ASP A 667 9.18 -8.60 -4.10
CA ASP A 667 9.66 -8.42 -2.73
C ASP A 667 10.11 -9.77 -2.14
N TRP A 668 10.78 -9.77 -0.99
CA TRP A 668 11.15 -11.01 -0.28
C TRP A 668 9.97 -11.52 0.57
N MET A 669 8.93 -12.00 -0.10
CA MET A 669 7.73 -12.57 0.51
C MET A 669 7.35 -13.91 -0.13
N PRO A 670 6.74 -14.85 0.62
CA PRO A 670 6.31 -16.15 0.08
C PRO A 670 5.45 -16.05 -1.18
N ARG A 671 4.36 -15.25 -1.19
CA ARG A 671 3.55 -15.04 -2.40
C ARG A 671 4.34 -14.55 -3.63
N ASN A 672 5.37 -13.73 -3.44
CA ASN A 672 6.17 -13.21 -4.56
C ASN A 672 7.10 -14.30 -5.10
N PHE A 673 7.56 -15.23 -4.26
CA PHE A 673 8.40 -16.35 -4.68
C PHE A 673 7.61 -17.52 -5.27
N PHE A 674 6.39 -17.80 -4.79
CA PHE A 674 5.72 -19.07 -5.06
C PHE A 674 4.36 -18.96 -5.74
N GLN A 675 3.69 -17.81 -5.66
CA GLN A 675 2.29 -17.66 -6.07
C GLN A 675 2.08 -16.58 -7.14
N ARG A 676 3.18 -15.99 -7.61
CA ARG A 676 3.18 -14.95 -8.61
C ARG A 676 4.18 -15.25 -9.70
N VAL A 677 3.88 -14.76 -10.89
CA VAL A 677 4.87 -14.64 -11.95
C VAL A 677 5.56 -13.30 -11.78
N GLU A 678 6.75 -13.33 -11.19
CA GLU A 678 7.65 -12.18 -10.98
C GLU A 678 8.90 -12.36 -11.83
N VAL A 679 9.58 -11.27 -12.18
CA VAL A 679 10.87 -11.32 -12.88
C VAL A 679 11.91 -10.49 -12.15
N ILE A 680 13.07 -11.10 -11.95
CA ILE A 680 14.31 -10.45 -11.51
C ILE A 680 15.30 -10.48 -12.68
N PHE A 681 15.95 -9.36 -12.94
CA PHE A 681 16.93 -9.19 -14.02
C PHE A 681 18.25 -8.60 -13.50
N PRO A 682 19.39 -9.07 -14.02
CA PRO A 682 20.69 -8.50 -13.68
C PRO A 682 20.92 -7.17 -14.40
N VAL A 683 21.63 -6.25 -13.76
CA VAL A 683 22.20 -5.06 -14.39
C VAL A 683 23.70 -5.29 -14.52
N GLU A 684 24.17 -5.53 -15.74
CA GLU A 684 25.57 -5.91 -15.98
C GLU A 684 26.43 -4.74 -16.50
N ASN A 685 25.82 -3.72 -17.11
CA ASN A 685 26.54 -2.51 -17.52
C ASN A 685 27.18 -1.82 -16.30
N GLU A 686 28.51 -1.68 -16.31
CA GLU A 686 29.27 -1.14 -15.17
C GLU A 686 28.86 0.27 -14.77
N ALA A 687 28.58 1.16 -15.74
CA ALA A 687 28.15 2.52 -15.46
C ALA A 687 26.78 2.53 -14.76
N LEU A 688 25.85 1.69 -15.23
CA LEU A 688 24.53 1.54 -14.60
C LEU A 688 24.61 0.90 -13.21
N LYS A 689 25.52 -0.07 -13.00
CA LYS A 689 25.77 -0.63 -11.67
C LYS A 689 26.27 0.43 -10.69
N VAL A 690 27.22 1.27 -11.11
CA VAL A 690 27.73 2.38 -10.29
C VAL A 690 26.60 3.36 -9.97
N ARG A 691 25.80 3.75 -10.95
CA ARG A 691 24.63 4.62 -10.77
C ARG A 691 23.65 4.05 -9.74
N LEU A 692 23.24 2.79 -9.88
CA LEU A 692 22.32 2.14 -8.94
C LEU A 692 22.90 2.01 -7.53
N ARG A 693 24.19 1.65 -7.41
CA ARG A 693 24.87 1.49 -6.12
C ARG A 693 25.04 2.83 -5.39
N ASP A 694 25.62 3.82 -6.06
CA ASP A 694 26.10 5.03 -5.42
C ASP A 694 25.02 6.13 -5.37
N GLU A 695 24.17 6.23 -6.39
CA GLU A 695 23.11 7.24 -6.43
C GLU A 695 21.81 6.73 -5.81
N VAL A 696 21.31 5.55 -6.20
CA VAL A 696 20.00 5.07 -5.73
C VAL A 696 20.10 4.47 -4.33
N LEU A 697 20.91 3.41 -4.16
CA LEU A 697 21.11 2.78 -2.86
C LEU A 697 21.91 3.69 -1.92
N GLY A 698 22.97 4.33 -2.42
CA GLY A 698 23.82 5.22 -1.64
C GLY A 698 23.07 6.44 -1.07
N ALA A 699 22.21 7.10 -1.86
CA ALA A 699 21.38 8.20 -1.34
C ALA A 699 20.40 7.71 -0.26
N ALA A 700 19.75 6.57 -0.47
CA ALA A 700 18.83 6.00 0.53
C ALA A 700 19.54 5.66 1.86
N LEU A 701 20.78 5.16 1.79
CA LEU A 701 21.58 4.89 3.00
C LEU A 701 22.10 6.16 3.68
N LYS A 702 22.31 7.24 2.92
CA LYS A 702 22.78 8.54 3.43
C LYS A 702 21.66 9.39 4.04
N ASP A 703 20.40 9.11 3.74
CA ASP A 703 19.26 9.87 4.25
C ASP A 703 19.28 9.97 5.79
N ASN A 704 19.20 11.20 6.29
CA ASN A 704 19.18 11.52 7.71
C ASN A 704 18.03 12.49 8.08
N ILE A 705 17.05 12.67 7.18
CA ILE A 705 15.88 13.52 7.39
C ILE A 705 14.59 12.70 7.42
N LYS A 706 14.39 11.83 6.43
CA LYS A 706 13.17 11.04 6.23
C LYS A 706 13.38 9.56 6.57
N ALA A 707 14.62 9.10 6.70
CA ALA A 707 14.93 7.74 7.13
C ALA A 707 14.55 7.48 8.60
N ARG A 708 13.92 6.33 8.83
CA ARG A 708 13.72 5.71 10.15
C ARG A 708 14.52 4.41 10.21
N CYS A 709 15.15 4.12 11.34
CA CYS A 709 15.83 2.84 11.58
C CYS A 709 15.01 1.97 12.53
N ILE A 710 14.95 0.66 12.27
CA ILE A 710 14.38 -0.31 13.22
C ILE A 710 15.39 -0.58 14.32
N ARG A 711 14.95 -0.49 15.57
CA ARG A 711 15.73 -0.86 16.77
C ARG A 711 15.51 -2.34 17.14
N PRO A 712 16.35 -2.93 18.00
CA PRO A 712 16.19 -4.34 18.41
C PRO A 712 14.86 -4.65 19.11
N ASP A 713 14.20 -3.64 19.71
CA ASP A 713 12.86 -3.77 20.30
C ASP A 713 11.75 -3.85 19.24
N GLY A 714 12.04 -3.48 17.98
CA GLY A 714 11.09 -3.46 16.86
C GLY A 714 10.54 -2.07 16.56
N ASP A 715 10.84 -1.07 17.40
CA ASP A 715 10.38 0.30 17.19
C ASP A 715 11.18 1.00 16.09
N TYR A 716 10.51 1.90 15.39
CA TYR A 716 11.14 2.79 14.42
C TYR A 716 11.60 4.08 15.08
N TRP A 717 12.82 4.50 14.74
CA TRP A 717 13.39 5.77 15.19
C TRP A 717 13.77 6.64 14.00
N ARG A 718 13.19 7.84 13.90
CA ARG A 718 13.53 8.80 12.84
C ARG A 718 14.93 9.37 13.05
N LEU A 719 15.75 9.28 12.02
CA LEU A 719 17.06 9.89 12.01
C LEU A 719 16.95 11.41 12.02
N ARG A 720 17.90 12.05 12.68
CA ARG A 720 18.09 13.49 12.66
C ARG A 720 19.57 13.76 12.41
N PRO A 721 19.93 14.75 11.59
CA PRO A 721 21.33 15.11 11.39
C PRO A 721 21.96 15.50 12.74
N GLY A 722 23.15 14.98 13.02
CA GLY A 722 23.94 15.42 14.17
C GLY A 722 24.39 16.88 14.03
N PRO A 723 24.90 17.53 15.11
CA PRO A 723 25.28 18.95 15.08
C PRO A 723 26.33 19.34 14.03
N LYS A 724 27.09 18.37 13.49
CA LYS A 724 28.13 18.57 12.47
C LYS A 724 27.82 17.85 11.15
N GLU A 725 26.65 17.22 11.04
CA GLU A 725 26.25 16.50 9.83
C GLU A 725 25.35 17.39 8.99
N ALA A 726 25.62 17.46 7.68
CA ALA A 726 24.74 18.16 6.76
C ALA A 726 23.40 17.41 6.63
N PRO A 727 22.26 18.13 6.60
CA PRO A 727 20.97 17.53 6.30
C PRO A 727 20.98 16.96 4.87
N PHE A 728 20.51 15.72 4.71
CA PHE A 728 20.44 15.02 3.43
C PHE A 728 19.10 14.29 3.31
N ARG A 729 18.29 14.72 2.33
CA ARG A 729 17.01 14.10 1.93
C ARG A 729 17.18 13.42 0.58
N CYS A 730 17.00 12.10 0.56
CA CYS A 730 17.25 11.24 -0.58
C CYS A 730 16.48 11.70 -1.83
N GLN A 731 15.17 11.85 -1.73
CA GLN A 731 14.32 12.14 -2.90
C GLN A 731 14.61 13.53 -3.49
N GLN A 732 14.86 14.53 -2.65
CA GLN A 732 15.23 15.87 -3.10
C GLN A 732 16.57 15.88 -3.85
N TRP A 733 17.53 15.08 -3.36
CA TRP A 733 18.82 14.94 -4.04
C TRP A 733 18.67 14.22 -5.38
N LEU A 734 17.89 13.13 -5.45
CA LEU A 734 17.61 12.40 -6.69
C LEU A 734 16.88 13.26 -7.74
N MET A 735 15.94 14.11 -7.32
CA MET A 735 15.31 15.11 -8.21
C MET A 735 16.33 16.06 -8.84
N THR A 736 17.39 16.41 -8.09
CA THR A 736 18.46 17.27 -8.58
C THR A 736 19.39 16.51 -9.52
N GLN A 737 19.77 15.27 -9.18
CA GLN A 737 20.61 14.43 -10.02
C GLN A 737 19.97 14.14 -11.38
N ALA A 738 18.69 13.78 -11.42
CA ALA A 738 18.00 13.50 -12.69
C ALA A 738 18.05 14.69 -13.67
N ARG A 739 17.95 15.93 -13.17
CA ARG A 739 18.13 17.14 -13.98
C ARG A 739 19.56 17.30 -14.51
N GLN A 740 20.56 17.01 -13.68
CA GLN A 740 21.98 17.08 -14.07
C GLN A 740 22.34 16.02 -15.11
N HIS A 741 21.80 14.81 -14.99
CA HIS A 741 21.99 13.72 -15.96
C HIS A 741 21.40 14.12 -17.32
N SER A 742 20.17 14.63 -17.33
CA SER A 742 19.53 15.10 -18.57
C SER A 742 20.32 16.18 -19.29
N LEU A 743 21.00 17.08 -18.56
CA LEU A 743 21.86 18.14 -19.12
C LEU A 743 23.26 17.65 -19.57
N GLY A 744 23.58 16.36 -19.42
CA GLY A 744 24.90 15.81 -19.74
C GLY A 744 26.01 16.29 -18.79
N GLN A 745 25.65 16.91 -17.66
CA GLN A 745 26.59 17.47 -16.69
C GLN A 745 26.92 16.49 -15.55
N GLY A 746 26.08 15.46 -15.33
CA GLY A 746 26.35 14.39 -14.34
C GLY A 746 27.52 13.47 -14.73
N ASP A 747 27.86 13.43 -16.02
CA ASP A 747 28.86 12.50 -16.56
C ASP A 747 30.31 12.94 -16.30
N ALA A 748 30.53 14.22 -15.97
CA ALA A 748 31.86 14.78 -15.71
C ALA A 748 32.51 14.22 -14.42
N ASP A 749 31.70 13.94 -13.38
CA ASP A 749 32.19 13.32 -12.14
C ASP A 749 32.35 11.80 -12.26
N LEU A 750 31.49 11.12 -13.04
CA LEU A 750 31.57 9.68 -13.31
C LEU A 750 32.78 9.31 -14.18
N ARG A 751 33.16 10.16 -15.15
CA ARG A 751 34.36 9.97 -16.00
C ARG A 751 35.69 10.20 -15.28
N SER A 752 35.67 10.81 -14.09
CA SER A 752 36.91 11.14 -13.36
C SER A 752 37.64 9.93 -12.76
N GLY A 753 37.02 8.73 -12.77
CA GLY A 753 37.65 7.48 -12.34
C GLY A 753 38.18 7.48 -10.90
N ARG A 754 37.90 8.53 -10.12
CA ARG A 754 38.25 8.59 -8.71
C ARG A 754 37.17 7.81 -7.97
N PRO A 755 37.50 6.68 -7.32
CA PRO A 755 36.55 6.03 -6.46
C PRO A 755 36.12 7.05 -5.41
N ALA A 756 34.85 7.47 -5.44
CA ALA A 756 34.25 8.13 -4.29
C ALA A 756 34.61 7.29 -3.07
N ALA A 757 35.14 7.92 -2.02
CA ALA A 757 35.54 7.20 -0.83
C ALA A 757 34.37 6.31 -0.40
N ARG A 758 34.56 4.98 -0.50
CA ARG A 758 33.52 3.98 -0.15
C ARG A 758 32.83 4.47 1.10
N PRO A 759 31.50 4.67 1.11
CA PRO A 759 30.80 5.07 2.33
C PRO A 759 31.12 4.02 3.38
N VAL A 760 32.00 4.37 4.30
CA VAL A 760 32.18 3.62 5.53
C VAL A 760 30.97 4.05 6.34
N PRO A 761 30.05 3.16 6.71
CA PRO A 761 29.14 3.49 7.78
C PRO A 761 30.03 3.83 8.96
N SER A 762 30.04 5.11 9.37
CA SER A 762 30.57 5.44 10.68
C SER A 762 29.83 4.52 11.65
N ALA A 763 30.59 3.76 12.45
CA ALA A 763 30.02 3.20 13.66
C ALA A 763 29.26 4.35 14.31
N TRP A 764 27.94 4.17 14.51
CA TRP A 764 27.15 5.11 15.27
C TRP A 764 27.98 5.47 16.49
N GLY A 765 28.33 6.75 16.61
CA GLY A 765 29.11 7.23 17.74
C GLY A 765 28.47 6.68 19.01
N ASP A 766 29.33 6.21 19.90
CA ASP A 766 29.02 5.59 21.19
C ASP A 766 28.15 6.54 22.03
N GLY A 767 26.87 6.62 21.69
CA GLY A 767 25.80 7.34 22.36
C GLY A 767 25.05 6.39 23.26
N GLY A 768 25.76 5.46 23.90
CA GLY A 768 25.24 4.64 24.97
C GLY A 768 24.94 5.51 26.19
N GLN A 769 23.78 6.17 26.22
CA GLN A 769 23.16 6.48 27.50
C GLN A 769 22.67 5.16 28.08
N ARG A 770 23.50 4.60 28.96
CA ARG A 770 23.17 3.50 29.86
C ARG A 770 21.77 3.74 30.42
N ALA A 771 20.90 2.74 30.24
CA ALA A 771 19.66 2.63 30.97
C ALA A 771 19.95 2.66 32.48
N THR A 772 19.77 3.82 33.10
CA THR A 772 19.63 3.92 34.55
C THR A 772 18.16 3.75 34.88
N THR A 773 17.82 2.56 35.35
CA THR A 773 16.64 2.27 36.15
C THR A 773 16.48 3.30 37.26
N LEU A 774 15.35 4.00 37.32
CA LEU A 774 14.85 4.66 38.53
C LEU A 774 13.31 4.53 38.60
N PRO A 775 12.74 4.55 39.83
CA PRO A 775 11.57 3.75 40.20
C PRO A 775 10.22 4.49 40.13
N LYS A 776 9.13 3.72 40.25
CA LYS A 776 7.78 4.18 40.63
C LYS A 776 7.85 5.08 41.87
N LEU A 777 7.18 6.24 41.85
CA LEU A 777 6.45 6.79 43.01
C LEU A 777 5.54 7.98 42.65
N GLU A 778 4.26 7.77 42.98
CA GLU A 778 3.18 8.62 43.52
C GLU A 778 3.07 10.13 43.27
N LEU A 779 1.81 10.53 43.11
CA LEU A 779 1.25 11.89 43.07
C LEU A 779 1.70 12.77 44.25
N THR A 780 1.85 14.08 43.99
CA THR A 780 1.23 15.13 44.82
C THR A 780 1.11 16.45 44.04
N LEU A 781 -0.08 17.05 44.11
CA LEU A 781 -0.47 18.35 43.58
C LEU A 781 -0.01 19.50 44.49
N ARG A 782 0.49 20.61 43.92
CA ARG A 782 -0.02 22.00 44.11
C ARG A 782 0.81 23.06 43.34
N PRO A 783 0.23 24.24 43.00
CA PRO A 783 0.71 25.14 41.95
C PRO A 783 1.22 26.53 42.43
N ALA A 784 1.70 27.35 41.47
CA ALA A 784 1.75 28.84 41.38
C ALA A 784 3.17 29.46 41.14
N PRO A 785 3.31 30.71 40.64
CA PRO A 785 2.52 31.45 39.63
C PRO A 785 3.32 32.30 38.60
N ALA A 786 2.59 32.74 37.56
CA ALA A 786 2.58 34.02 36.82
C ALA A 786 3.87 34.76 36.36
N SER A 787 3.97 34.96 35.04
CA SER A 787 4.81 35.95 34.35
C SER A 787 3.97 37.13 33.85
N GLY A 788 4.42 38.36 34.12
CA GLY A 788 3.81 39.61 33.65
C GLY A 788 4.34 40.12 32.30
N ALA A 789 3.65 41.12 31.76
CA ALA A 789 3.94 41.93 30.57
C ALA A 789 3.62 43.42 30.90
N PRO A 790 3.74 44.43 30.01
CA PRO A 790 4.73 44.83 28.97
C PRO A 790 5.24 46.30 29.25
N PRO A 791 5.69 47.21 28.33
CA PRO A 791 4.93 47.79 27.18
C PRO A 791 5.75 48.22 25.91
N ALA A 792 5.05 48.86 24.96
CA ALA A 792 5.36 49.22 23.56
C ALA A 792 6.09 50.59 23.31
N THR A 793 6.51 50.88 22.04
CA THR A 793 6.15 52.06 21.19
C THR A 793 6.99 52.26 19.90
N ASP A 794 6.27 52.58 18.80
CA ASP A 794 6.47 53.52 17.65
C ASP A 794 7.73 53.66 16.74
N GLY A 795 7.48 53.89 15.42
CA GLY A 795 8.21 54.93 14.65
C GLY A 795 8.59 54.74 13.15
N ARG A 796 7.66 55.05 12.23
CA ARG A 796 7.73 55.70 10.87
C ARG A 796 9.01 55.81 9.97
N ALA A 797 8.77 55.53 8.66
CA ALA A 797 8.96 56.32 7.40
C ALA A 797 10.34 56.58 6.73
N GLY A 798 10.36 56.50 5.37
CA GLY A 798 11.36 57.14 4.49
C GLY A 798 11.41 56.64 3.02
N THR A 799 11.11 57.52 2.06
CA THR A 799 10.90 57.38 0.59
C THR A 799 12.09 57.79 -0.30
N MET A 800 11.94 57.58 -1.64
CA MET A 800 12.57 58.23 -2.83
C MET A 800 13.61 57.39 -3.61
N ALA A 801 13.72 57.35 -4.95
CA ALA A 801 13.11 58.07 -6.09
C ALA A 801 13.33 57.30 -7.44
N ASP A 802 12.47 57.60 -8.43
CA ASP A 802 12.54 57.35 -9.91
C ASP A 802 13.53 58.35 -10.59
N PRO A 803 13.92 58.36 -11.91
CA PRO A 803 13.01 58.28 -13.08
C PRO A 803 13.53 57.74 -14.48
N VAL A 804 12.62 57.17 -15.30
CA VAL A 804 12.25 57.58 -16.71
C VAL A 804 13.27 57.35 -17.91
N LEU A 805 12.95 56.83 -19.13
CA LEU A 805 12.10 57.36 -20.25
C LEU A 805 12.02 56.37 -21.48
N GLN A 806 10.80 56.18 -22.05
CA GLN A 806 10.30 55.95 -23.46
C GLN A 806 11.15 55.30 -24.60
N SER A 807 10.62 54.80 -25.74
CA SER A 807 9.36 54.24 -26.30
C SER A 807 9.56 54.16 -27.84
N LEU A 808 8.88 53.23 -28.56
CA LEU A 808 8.42 53.24 -29.98
C LEU A 808 8.39 51.76 -30.49
N ALA A 809 7.27 51.05 -30.69
CA ALA A 809 6.09 51.21 -31.57
C ALA A 809 6.23 50.53 -32.96
N GLY A 810 5.24 49.68 -33.30
CA GLY A 810 5.03 48.98 -34.59
C GLY A 810 4.50 47.55 -34.40
N GLU A 811 3.21 47.34 -34.12
CA GLU A 811 2.13 46.93 -35.09
C GLU A 811 2.24 45.46 -35.58
N VAL A 812 1.22 44.60 -35.73
CA VAL A 812 -0.25 44.63 -35.59
C VAL A 812 -0.80 43.18 -35.73
N LYS A 813 -1.89 42.87 -34.99
CA LYS A 813 -2.98 41.87 -35.17
C LYS A 813 -2.71 40.35 -35.31
N HIS A 814 -3.37 39.59 -34.43
CA HIS A 814 -4.20 38.44 -34.81
C HIS A 814 -5.42 38.30 -33.87
N GLU A 815 -6.62 38.28 -34.45
CA GLU A 815 -7.83 37.64 -33.90
C GLU A 815 -7.74 36.13 -34.17
N ALA A 816 -8.18 35.31 -33.21
CA ALA A 816 -9.10 34.18 -33.42
C ALA A 816 -9.44 33.51 -32.09
N ASP A 817 -10.74 33.35 -31.86
CA ASP A 817 -11.39 32.44 -30.91
C ASP A 817 -10.82 31.01 -30.95
N VAL A 818 -10.93 30.29 -29.82
CA VAL A 818 -11.75 29.07 -29.69
C VAL A 818 -11.49 28.37 -28.34
N SER A 819 -12.59 28.29 -27.57
CA SER A 819 -12.98 27.29 -26.57
C SER A 819 -12.00 26.87 -25.46
N ALA A 820 -12.28 27.39 -24.27
CA ALA A 820 -12.06 26.70 -23.01
C ALA A 820 -12.91 25.42 -22.93
N ASN A 821 -12.27 24.31 -22.56
CA ASN A 821 -12.86 23.15 -21.91
C ASN A 821 -11.70 22.30 -21.37
N PHE A 822 -11.39 22.43 -20.08
CA PHE A 822 -10.46 21.57 -19.34
C PHE A 822 -11.29 20.74 -18.35
N PRO A 823 -11.25 19.40 -18.37
CA PRO A 823 -12.04 18.60 -17.45
C PRO A 823 -11.41 18.48 -16.06
N ASP A 824 -12.28 18.57 -15.05
CA ASP A 824 -12.12 18.18 -13.66
C ASP A 824 -11.91 16.66 -13.49
N GLU A 825 -10.72 16.13 -13.77
CA GLU A 825 -10.38 14.73 -13.44
C GLU A 825 -8.91 14.61 -13.03
N MET A 826 -8.59 14.81 -11.75
CA MET A 826 -7.21 14.65 -11.26
C MET A 826 -7.00 13.68 -10.09
N PHE A 827 -8.03 13.16 -9.41
CA PHE A 827 -7.86 12.09 -8.40
C PHE A 827 -9.11 11.20 -8.21
N ASN A 828 -9.93 11.03 -9.25
CA ASN A 828 -11.13 10.21 -9.17
C ASN A 828 -10.88 8.76 -9.62
N THR A 829 -10.08 8.01 -8.85
CA THR A 829 -10.19 6.54 -8.80
C THR A 829 -10.86 6.13 -7.51
N THR A 830 -12.11 6.60 -7.33
CA THR A 830 -13.16 5.94 -6.55
C THR A 830 -14.53 6.42 -7.05
N HIS A 831 -15.11 5.62 -7.93
CA HIS A 831 -16.54 5.51 -8.28
C HIS A 831 -17.29 6.77 -8.73
N ASN A 832 -17.64 6.81 -10.01
CA ASN A 832 -18.94 7.29 -10.49
C ASN A 832 -19.28 6.61 -11.82
N GLY A 833 -20.25 5.70 -11.81
CA GLY A 833 -20.95 5.23 -12.99
C GLY A 833 -22.38 5.76 -12.94
N VAL A 834 -22.67 6.77 -13.76
CA VAL A 834 -24.02 7.29 -13.99
C VAL A 834 -24.73 6.38 -14.99
N ILE A 835 -25.90 5.86 -14.62
CA ILE A 835 -26.90 5.36 -15.57
C ILE A 835 -28.08 6.31 -15.48
N ASN A 836 -28.46 6.94 -16.60
CA ASN A 836 -29.83 7.42 -16.75
C ASN A 836 -30.35 7.30 -18.20
N ALA A 837 -31.54 6.73 -18.26
CA ALA A 837 -32.63 6.90 -19.24
C ALA A 837 -32.45 6.47 -20.71
N ALA A 838 -33.09 5.34 -21.03
CA ALA A 838 -33.90 5.22 -22.25
C ALA A 838 -35.31 4.72 -21.86
N THR A 839 -36.31 5.44 -22.32
CA THR A 839 -37.75 5.32 -22.03
C THR A 839 -38.50 4.32 -22.93
N ASN A 840 -39.52 3.68 -22.35
CA ASN A 840 -40.83 3.24 -22.88
C ASN A 840 -40.96 2.25 -24.06
N SER A 841 -41.45 1.05 -23.73
CA SER A 841 -42.77 0.44 -24.06
C SER A 841 -42.59 -1.10 -23.99
N SER A 842 -43.50 -1.97 -23.55
CA SER A 842 -44.95 -1.97 -23.47
C SER A 842 -45.42 -3.07 -22.49
N ALA A 843 -46.65 -2.93 -22.02
CA ALA A 843 -47.34 -3.69 -20.99
C ALA A 843 -47.73 -5.15 -21.31
N LYS A 844 -48.27 -5.80 -20.25
CA LYS A 844 -49.09 -7.03 -20.14
C LYS A 844 -48.29 -8.33 -19.92
N GLU A 845 -48.66 -9.29 -19.08
CA GLU A 845 -49.78 -9.56 -18.15
C GLU A 845 -49.39 -10.90 -17.44
N ASN A 846 -49.79 -11.09 -16.16
CA ASN A 846 -50.15 -12.37 -15.48
C ASN A 846 -49.11 -13.53 -15.44
N GLU A 847 -49.12 -14.53 -14.56
CA GLU A 847 -49.76 -14.94 -13.30
C GLU A 847 -48.97 -16.19 -12.84
N VAL A 848 -48.68 -16.26 -11.54
CA VAL A 848 -48.99 -17.39 -10.64
C VAL A 848 -48.63 -18.86 -11.01
N GLU A 849 -47.80 -19.43 -10.12
CA GLU A 849 -47.77 -20.80 -9.57
C GLU A 849 -47.87 -22.07 -10.45
N SER A 850 -46.79 -22.84 -10.33
CA SER A 850 -46.76 -24.22 -9.80
C SER A 850 -47.15 -25.44 -10.66
N VAL A 851 -46.54 -26.54 -10.21
CA VAL A 851 -46.87 -27.96 -10.36
C VAL A 851 -46.05 -28.77 -11.37
N ASP A 852 -45.73 -29.93 -10.83
CA ASP A 852 -44.71 -30.92 -11.07
C ASP A 852 -45.21 -32.07 -11.96
N SER A 853 -44.26 -32.86 -12.45
CA SER A 853 -44.35 -34.30 -12.73
C SER A 853 -44.76 -34.84 -14.12
N ARG A 854 -43.77 -35.58 -14.68
CA ARG A 854 -43.82 -36.93 -15.31
C ARG A 854 -44.28 -37.15 -16.77
N ALA A 855 -43.24 -37.41 -17.59
CA ALA A 855 -42.97 -38.66 -18.34
C ALA A 855 -43.86 -39.10 -19.53
N VAL A 856 -43.25 -39.17 -20.73
CA VAL A 856 -43.59 -40.13 -21.81
C VAL A 856 -42.33 -40.57 -22.58
N THR A 857 -42.27 -41.87 -22.87
CA THR A 857 -41.23 -42.68 -23.54
C THR A 857 -41.57 -42.97 -25.02
N SER A 858 -40.58 -43.14 -25.91
CA SER A 858 -40.62 -43.92 -27.19
C SER A 858 -39.26 -43.75 -27.94
N LEU A 859 -38.33 -44.71 -28.11
CA LEU A 859 -38.23 -46.01 -28.84
C LEU A 859 -37.74 -45.96 -30.33
N LYS A 860 -36.56 -46.58 -30.55
CA LYS A 860 -36.07 -47.44 -31.67
C LYS A 860 -35.49 -46.86 -32.99
N SER A 861 -34.24 -47.24 -33.30
CA SER A 861 -33.83 -48.17 -34.41
C SER A 861 -32.29 -48.29 -34.51
N ALA A 862 -31.75 -49.18 -35.36
CA ALA A 862 -30.95 -50.35 -34.98
C ALA A 862 -29.76 -50.66 -35.94
N GLY A 863 -28.82 -51.52 -35.50
CA GLY A 863 -27.95 -52.41 -36.33
C GLY A 863 -26.44 -52.05 -36.36
N ARG A 864 -25.45 -52.96 -36.37
CA ARG A 864 -25.30 -54.44 -36.34
C ARG A 864 -23.80 -54.77 -36.13
N ARG A 865 -23.47 -55.97 -35.58
CA ARG A 865 -22.12 -56.50 -35.19
C ARG A 865 -21.28 -57.07 -36.38
N PRO A 866 -20.05 -57.66 -36.19
CA PRO A 866 -19.76 -59.02 -35.60
C PRO A 866 -18.51 -59.11 -34.63
N LYS A 867 -18.51 -59.86 -33.50
CA LYS A 867 -18.05 -61.27 -33.15
C LYS A 867 -16.54 -61.55 -33.31
N VAL A 868 -15.77 -62.13 -32.36
CA VAL A 868 -15.70 -63.52 -31.77
C VAL A 868 -14.88 -63.51 -30.43
N ASN A 869 -15.38 -63.96 -29.24
CA ASN A 869 -15.21 -65.24 -28.47
C ASN A 869 -13.75 -65.63 -28.07
N THR A 870 -13.33 -65.96 -26.82
CA THR A 870 -13.85 -66.95 -25.82
C THR A 870 -13.32 -66.81 -24.36
N LYS A 871 -14.24 -67.09 -23.38
CA LYS A 871 -14.18 -67.75 -22.03
C LYS A 871 -13.39 -67.22 -20.79
N PRO A 872 -14.01 -67.27 -19.57
CA PRO A 872 -13.41 -67.06 -18.24
C PRO A 872 -13.51 -68.28 -17.28
N ASP A 873 -12.89 -68.19 -16.09
CA ASP A 873 -13.24 -69.02 -14.92
C ASP A 873 -13.06 -68.31 -13.56
N ASN A 874 -13.76 -68.83 -12.55
CA ASN A 874 -14.30 -68.27 -11.29
C ASN A 874 -13.34 -67.91 -10.13
N LEU A 875 -13.80 -67.08 -9.17
CA LEU A 875 -13.93 -67.43 -7.71
C LEU A 875 -14.60 -66.34 -6.84
N LYS A 876 -15.33 -66.79 -5.81
CA LYS A 876 -16.32 -66.09 -4.98
C LYS A 876 -15.82 -65.76 -3.55
N ASN A 877 -16.50 -64.78 -2.94
CA ASN A 877 -17.08 -64.73 -1.58
C ASN A 877 -16.31 -64.25 -0.32
N ASN A 878 -16.77 -63.09 0.17
CA ASN A 878 -17.47 -62.79 1.45
C ASN A 878 -16.77 -62.67 2.84
N ARG A 879 -17.07 -61.50 3.45
CA ARG A 879 -17.41 -61.16 4.86
C ARG A 879 -16.32 -61.00 5.96
N GLN A 880 -16.30 -59.77 6.51
CA GLN A 880 -15.90 -59.32 7.87
C GLN A 880 -16.81 -59.91 8.98
N PRO A 881 -16.58 -59.77 10.33
CA PRO A 881 -15.91 -58.66 11.04
C PRO A 881 -15.14 -58.92 12.39
N SER A 882 -14.48 -57.85 12.87
CA SER A 882 -14.39 -57.35 14.26
C SER A 882 -13.34 -57.86 15.30
N THR A 883 -12.90 -56.87 16.09
CA THR A 883 -12.29 -56.87 17.45
C THR A 883 -10.75 -56.86 17.63
N LYS A 884 -10.27 -55.78 18.26
CA LYS A 884 -8.96 -55.55 18.93
C LYS A 884 -9.02 -56.14 20.37
N PRO A 885 -7.92 -56.42 21.12
CA PRO A 885 -6.79 -55.50 21.37
C PRO A 885 -5.36 -56.10 21.53
N ALA A 886 -4.37 -55.20 21.55
CA ALA A 886 -2.94 -55.41 21.86
C ALA A 886 -2.71 -55.83 23.35
N PRO A 887 -1.51 -56.27 23.84
CA PRO A 887 -0.19 -55.64 23.63
C PRO A 887 1.05 -56.58 23.61
N LYS A 888 2.21 -56.09 23.15
CA LYS A 888 3.52 -56.43 23.77
C LYS A 888 4.67 -55.53 23.30
N ARG A 889 5.35 -54.99 24.31
CA ARG A 889 6.61 -54.22 24.32
C ARG A 889 7.84 -55.05 23.88
N ARG A 890 8.83 -54.38 23.29
CA ARG A 890 10.30 -54.50 23.52
C ARG A 890 10.97 -53.31 22.80
N LYS A 891 11.53 -52.28 23.48
CA LYS A 891 12.90 -52.16 24.07
C LYS A 891 13.99 -52.63 23.08
N HIS A 892 15.08 -51.94 22.76
CA HIS A 892 15.72 -50.68 23.17
C HIS A 892 16.80 -50.38 22.09
N LYS A 893 16.95 -49.14 21.63
CA LYS A 893 18.17 -48.32 21.73
C LYS A 893 17.88 -46.91 21.22
#